data_AF-A0A1C0TUE0-F1
#
_entry.id   AF-A0A1C0TUE0-F1
#
_cell.length_a   1.000
_cell.length_b   1.000
_cell.length_c   1.000
_cell.angle_alpha   90.00
_cell.angle_beta   90.00
_cell.angle_gamma   90.00
#
_symmetry.space_group_name_H-M   'P 1'
#
loop_
_entity.id
_entity.type
_entity.pdbx_description
1 polymer ?
#
loop_
_entity_poly.entity_id
_entity_poly.type
_entity_poly.pdbx_seq_one_letter_code
_entity_poly.pdbx_strand_id
1 'polypeptide(L)'
;MEPNALKIASDASLHPGQDLTRLRQQGIAQLQKLAPETWSDHNVFDPGITLLEVLAYVLSDLSYKLSYPVADLLEVDPQSDGAPDQFLTSDAVMFSHCVTLADYRRLFLDIPIIKNLDIQTSDKTKNGETCFDLMVQLYNYEPEQVVQVQNRIHHVFSQARCVTHQLGDIAFYNPADVKLGMKMVLENTNSIVDALVDILAKVALEISPTVKRYSATELFNMGMYVQDIYQGPRLNNGYILDSDLENTPIKKYLYSSDILDVLRQHQNIKQIEEFRFITEGGAQPGYEYWQVEVAELDPTKNNLAPQLGFSSDAFFEGLSLVIEGQDYHLSEQEIAQIKLGIAAKLSEESGGLEQSFAQSEGQYVHLSRYDSLQHELPKTYAVTEQMLNREIDSAQKAQLLQFKGYLHLFDQLLADQHKQIDILPHVLALPQQQSFEFLGMVLDCMLASEAISESVLHKFWQRAISLPHTQLSQAVTGISGVNHLIRVAMPSYLEQGLQQQLEIDFSIAQLTRLNDSAAHLLARFAIKLPNANLLKYREAFSFYMSALSGCELDPSHEEDLLTRLVLLRQYIDKCRLLNEIGTLGHNRCRGFNYLSKSPKTAHLSSLSQLVMRNLGFSHQGQMPLATHNRESFYLLEGDLISEQQSETLFFVLPNWTTRLNNENFQRLVESQIVQHVPLHMTVRCVWLQREQMSLFERLYYGWLNFYGQAQRERFCEGQAHIANVATDIGELLELILLDSGRVIELIIEYVLAKPQGGEVLETYLLQILQGYASAELPDDLELNGDSYQAIMDQITEVISTHSELYPQGFNAQQVIYLATQLCIDHICTPNAFTQPNSNTRFTVGYSPLAYLKPILPVSFSQINSNTAVVSKFIVATSVPNRIDPEGNEE
;
A
#
# COMPACT_ATOMS: atom_id res chain seq x y z
N MET A 1 -5.80 31.64 -56.60
CA MET A 1 -5.16 30.32 -56.40
C MET A 1 -3.69 30.58 -56.15
N GLU A 2 -3.31 30.76 -54.88
CA GLU A 2 -1.94 30.50 -54.45
C GLU A 2 -1.87 29.03 -54.05
N PRO A 3 -0.79 28.31 -54.34
CA PRO A 3 -0.67 26.91 -53.97
C PRO A 3 -0.62 26.82 -52.45
N ASN A 4 -1.52 26.03 -51.87
CA ASN A 4 -1.43 25.57 -50.48
C ASN A 4 -0.17 24.69 -50.34
N ALA A 5 0.99 25.33 -50.27
CA ALA A 5 2.23 24.69 -49.87
C ALA A 5 2.28 24.74 -48.34
N LEU A 6 2.29 23.55 -47.71
CA LEU A 6 2.64 23.40 -46.30
C LEU A 6 4.07 23.94 -46.12
N LYS A 7 4.20 25.15 -45.57
CA LYS A 7 5.49 25.68 -45.10
C LYS A 7 5.73 25.12 -43.71
N ILE A 8 6.72 24.24 -43.58
CA ILE A 8 7.34 23.94 -42.28
C ILE A 8 8.24 25.15 -41.99
N ALA A 9 7.85 25.99 -41.03
CA ALA A 9 8.78 26.97 -40.48
C ALA A 9 9.87 26.18 -39.75
N SER A 10 11.11 26.24 -40.25
CA SER A 10 12.29 25.62 -39.63
C SER A 10 12.70 26.29 -38.31
N ASP A 11 12.17 27.48 -38.06
CA ASP A 11 12.51 28.26 -36.88
C ASP A 11 11.44 27.94 -35.84
N ALA A 12 11.73 26.97 -34.97
CA ALA A 12 11.06 26.92 -33.67
C ALA A 12 11.19 28.34 -33.11
N SER A 13 10.06 29.02 -32.93
CA SER A 13 10.07 30.42 -32.47
C SER A 13 10.87 30.44 -31.17
N LEU A 14 12.01 31.15 -31.18
CA LEU A 14 12.83 31.34 -30.00
C LEU A 14 11.91 31.76 -28.85
N HIS A 15 12.16 31.20 -27.66
CA HIS A 15 11.40 31.60 -26.48
C HIS A 15 11.47 33.14 -26.40
N PRO A 16 10.36 33.87 -26.13
CA PRO A 16 10.37 35.33 -26.21
C PRO A 16 11.46 36.02 -25.38
N GLY A 17 11.94 35.36 -24.31
CA GLY A 17 13.07 35.82 -23.49
C GLY A 17 14.46 35.63 -24.12
N GLN A 18 14.59 34.92 -25.23
CA GLN A 18 15.84 34.75 -25.97
C GLN A 18 16.01 35.82 -27.08
N ASP A 19 14.95 36.59 -27.38
CA ASP A 19 15.01 37.72 -28.30
C ASP A 19 15.36 39.02 -27.56
N LEU A 20 16.66 39.34 -27.56
CA LEU A 20 17.21 40.54 -26.91
C LEU A 20 16.57 41.83 -27.42
N THR A 21 16.27 41.91 -28.72
CA THR A 21 15.69 43.12 -29.32
C THR A 21 14.29 43.33 -28.76
N ARG A 22 13.51 42.24 -28.68
CA ARG A 22 12.16 42.27 -28.12
C ARG A 22 12.15 42.56 -26.62
N LEU A 23 13.05 41.97 -25.84
CA LEU A 23 13.18 42.26 -24.40
C LEU A 23 13.52 43.73 -24.16
N ARG A 24 14.47 44.29 -24.92
CA ARG A 24 14.80 45.71 -24.87
C ARG A 24 13.60 46.59 -25.20
N GLN A 25 12.87 46.28 -26.27
CA GLN A 25 11.68 47.04 -26.66
C GLN A 25 10.60 47.00 -25.57
N GLN A 26 10.39 45.85 -24.93
CA GLN A 26 9.49 45.72 -23.79
C GLN A 26 9.94 46.58 -22.60
N GLY A 27 11.22 46.57 -22.27
CA GLY A 27 11.80 47.42 -21.23
C GLY A 27 11.58 48.91 -21.50
N ILE A 28 11.89 49.39 -22.71
CA ILE A 28 11.67 50.79 -23.11
C ILE A 28 10.18 51.14 -23.03
N ALA A 29 9.29 50.25 -23.48
CA ALA A 29 7.85 50.47 -23.40
C ALA A 29 7.35 50.57 -21.95
N GLN A 30 7.97 49.86 -21.00
CA GLN A 30 7.66 50.01 -19.57
C GLN A 30 8.22 51.33 -19.00
N LEU A 31 9.44 51.72 -19.36
CA LEU A 31 10.02 53.02 -18.96
C LEU A 31 9.15 54.20 -19.41
N GLN A 32 8.70 54.19 -20.67
CA GLN A 32 7.81 55.22 -21.21
C GLN A 32 6.47 55.31 -20.48
N LYS A 33 6.01 54.23 -19.85
CA LYS A 33 4.78 54.23 -19.02
C LYS A 33 5.03 54.71 -17.60
N LEU A 34 6.16 54.31 -17.00
CA LEU A 34 6.47 54.58 -15.59
C LEU A 34 7.08 55.97 -15.37
N ALA A 35 7.83 56.48 -16.35
CA ALA A 35 8.57 57.74 -16.26
C ALA A 35 8.41 58.60 -17.54
N PRO A 36 7.17 58.86 -18.01
CA PRO A 36 6.93 59.52 -19.31
C PRO A 36 7.55 60.93 -19.39
N GLU A 37 7.56 61.66 -18.28
CA GLU A 37 8.00 63.05 -18.22
C GLU A 37 9.38 63.24 -17.57
N THR A 38 9.81 62.28 -16.74
CA THR A 38 11.07 62.38 -15.96
C THR A 38 12.25 61.71 -16.66
N TRP A 39 12.01 60.75 -17.55
CA TRP A 39 13.05 60.07 -18.34
C TRP A 39 12.63 59.95 -19.80
N SER A 40 12.77 61.04 -20.55
CA SER A 40 12.34 61.11 -21.95
C SER A 40 13.37 60.63 -22.97
N ASP A 41 14.66 60.66 -22.62
CA ASP A 41 15.76 60.24 -23.50
C ASP A 41 16.00 58.72 -23.39
N HIS A 42 15.74 57.98 -24.47
CA HIS A 42 15.90 56.53 -24.54
C HIS A 42 16.98 56.12 -25.57
N ASN A 43 17.93 57.01 -25.85
CA ASN A 43 19.02 56.76 -26.78
C ASN A 43 20.09 55.83 -26.18
N VAL A 44 20.92 55.24 -27.05
CA VAL A 44 21.96 54.25 -26.69
C VAL A 44 23.06 54.83 -25.77
N PHE A 45 23.23 56.15 -25.74
CA PHE A 45 24.26 56.80 -24.90
C PHE A 45 23.80 57.05 -23.46
N ASP A 46 22.52 56.83 -23.14
CA ASP A 46 22.00 56.96 -21.78
C ASP A 46 22.49 55.79 -20.90
N PRO A 47 23.11 56.06 -19.74
CA PRO A 47 23.57 55.01 -18.82
C PRO A 47 22.47 54.05 -18.35
N GLY A 48 21.25 54.53 -18.15
CA GLY A 48 20.14 53.68 -17.74
C GLY A 48 19.60 52.82 -18.88
N ILE A 49 19.70 53.26 -20.14
CA ILE A 49 19.43 52.40 -21.30
C ILE A 49 20.53 51.34 -21.45
N THR A 50 21.79 51.68 -21.19
CA THR A 50 22.89 50.71 -21.13
C THR A 50 22.60 49.63 -20.07
N LEU A 51 22.12 50.02 -18.88
CA LEU A 51 21.71 49.07 -17.83
C LEU A 51 20.56 48.17 -18.28
N LEU A 52 19.57 48.73 -18.97
CA LEU A 52 18.43 47.95 -19.49
C LEU A 52 18.88 46.92 -20.53
N GLU A 53 19.80 47.28 -21.42
CA GLU A 53 20.37 46.35 -22.41
C GLU A 53 21.13 45.20 -21.74
N VAL A 54 21.94 45.51 -20.73
CA VAL A 54 22.64 44.49 -19.92
C VAL A 54 21.64 43.57 -19.20
N LEU A 55 20.60 44.13 -18.59
CA LEU A 55 19.56 43.33 -17.93
C LEU A 55 18.83 42.43 -18.94
N ALA A 56 18.52 42.93 -20.14
CA ALA A 56 17.92 42.12 -21.19
C ALA A 56 18.83 40.95 -21.61
N TYR A 57 20.13 41.17 -21.68
CA TYR A 57 21.11 40.11 -21.93
C TYR A 57 21.14 39.07 -20.82
N VAL A 58 21.27 39.48 -19.55
CA VAL A 58 21.32 38.56 -18.41
C VAL A 58 20.01 37.78 -18.24
N LEU A 59 18.85 38.39 -18.50
CA LEU A 59 17.57 37.68 -18.50
C LEU A 59 17.47 36.63 -19.62
N SER A 60 18.15 36.85 -20.75
CA SER A 60 18.15 35.88 -21.85
C SER A 60 18.87 34.58 -21.50
N ASP A 61 19.90 34.63 -20.64
CA ASP A 61 20.58 33.44 -20.12
C ASP A 61 19.65 32.60 -19.26
N LEU A 62 18.88 33.22 -18.36
CA LEU A 62 17.84 32.53 -17.58
C LEU A 62 16.81 31.88 -18.51
N SER A 63 16.37 32.60 -19.55
CA SER A 63 15.44 32.06 -20.55
C SER A 63 16.03 30.92 -21.38
N TYR A 64 17.36 30.85 -21.54
CA TYR A 64 18.03 29.74 -22.20
C TYR A 64 18.03 28.50 -21.32
N LYS A 65 18.36 28.67 -20.03
CA LYS A 65 18.33 27.57 -19.03
C LYS A 65 16.95 26.95 -18.88
N LEU A 66 15.90 27.77 -18.81
CA LEU A 66 14.51 27.28 -18.75
C LEU A 66 14.05 26.55 -20.01
N SER A 67 14.80 26.62 -21.11
CA SER A 67 14.48 25.93 -22.36
C SER A 67 15.20 24.58 -22.54
N TYR A 68 16.02 24.17 -21.57
CA TYR A 68 16.62 22.83 -21.60
C TYR A 68 15.54 21.74 -21.54
N PRO A 69 15.83 20.54 -22.09
CA PRO A 69 14.95 19.38 -21.94
C PRO A 69 14.60 19.14 -20.47
N VAL A 70 13.34 18.77 -20.22
CA VAL A 70 12.86 18.50 -18.84
C VAL A 70 13.69 17.42 -18.15
N ALA A 71 14.17 16.41 -18.89
CA ALA A 71 15.06 15.38 -18.36
C ALA A 71 16.36 15.96 -17.77
N ASP A 72 16.95 16.95 -18.44
CA ASP A 72 18.18 17.61 -17.97
C ASP A 72 17.91 18.55 -16.78
N LEU A 73 16.73 19.18 -16.74
CA LEU A 73 16.29 20.05 -15.63
C LEU A 73 16.00 19.28 -14.34
N LEU A 74 15.70 17.98 -14.45
CA LEU A 74 15.41 17.11 -13.32
C LEU A 74 16.63 16.34 -12.82
N GLU A 75 17.73 16.36 -13.57
CA GLU A 75 18.96 15.67 -13.20
C GLU A 75 19.64 16.35 -12.01
N VAL A 76 20.09 15.56 -11.03
CA VAL A 76 20.69 16.07 -9.79
C VAL A 76 22.21 16.05 -9.91
N ASP A 77 22.89 16.93 -9.17
CA ASP A 77 24.35 16.95 -9.13
C ASP A 77 24.90 15.56 -8.72
N PRO A 78 25.74 14.91 -9.55
CA PRO A 78 26.34 13.62 -9.24
C PRO A 78 27.20 13.61 -7.96
N GLN A 79 27.62 14.78 -7.48
CA GLN A 79 28.38 14.95 -6.23
C GLN A 79 27.49 15.13 -5.01
N SER A 80 26.18 15.32 -5.17
CA SER A 80 25.25 15.42 -4.05
C SER A 80 24.99 14.05 -3.42
N ASP A 81 24.98 14.00 -2.08
CA ASP A 81 24.61 12.80 -1.35
C ASP A 81 23.09 12.58 -1.46
N GLY A 82 22.69 11.53 -2.19
CA GLY A 82 21.31 11.06 -2.26
C GLY A 82 20.49 11.69 -3.38
N ALA A 83 20.53 11.07 -4.57
CA ALA A 83 19.57 11.37 -5.63
C ALA A 83 18.14 11.12 -5.10
N PRO A 84 17.24 12.11 -5.17
CA PRO A 84 15.87 11.94 -4.72
C PRO A 84 15.13 10.97 -5.65
N ASP A 85 14.22 10.18 -5.09
CA ASP A 85 13.30 9.36 -5.88
C ASP A 85 12.36 10.29 -6.66
N GLN A 86 12.66 10.50 -7.94
CA GLN A 86 11.98 11.54 -8.73
C GLN A 86 10.50 11.21 -8.94
N PHE A 87 10.18 9.98 -9.37
CA PHE A 87 8.80 9.59 -9.65
C PHE A 87 8.56 8.12 -9.32
N LEU A 88 7.30 7.81 -9.01
CA LEU A 88 6.84 6.43 -9.03
C LEU A 88 6.85 5.91 -10.46
N THR A 89 7.44 4.74 -10.66
CA THR A 89 7.46 4.04 -11.94
C THR A 89 6.05 3.51 -12.27
N SER A 90 5.79 3.29 -13.56
CA SER A 90 4.47 2.79 -14.00
C SER A 90 4.12 1.43 -13.38
N ASP A 91 5.10 0.54 -13.20
CA ASP A 91 4.91 -0.77 -12.56
C ASP A 91 4.61 -0.65 -11.05
N ALA A 92 4.97 0.45 -10.41
CA ALA A 92 4.68 0.67 -8.99
C ALA A 92 3.24 1.12 -8.74
N VAL A 93 2.54 1.67 -9.75
CA VAL A 93 1.24 2.34 -9.56
C VAL A 93 0.10 1.84 -10.44
N MET A 94 0.39 1.22 -11.60
CA MET A 94 -0.65 0.87 -12.58
C MET A 94 -1.39 -0.42 -12.25
N PHE A 95 -0.73 -1.40 -11.63
CA PHE A 95 -1.37 -2.68 -11.32
C PHE A 95 -2.59 -2.52 -10.42
N SER A 96 -3.63 -3.28 -10.74
CA SER A 96 -4.87 -3.32 -9.98
C SER A 96 -4.96 -4.60 -9.15
N HIS A 97 -5.97 -4.67 -8.29
CA HIS A 97 -6.28 -5.88 -7.56
C HIS A 97 -6.98 -6.93 -8.46
N CYS A 98 -7.06 -8.19 -8.04
CA CYS A 98 -7.82 -9.22 -8.76
C CYS A 98 -9.31 -8.94 -8.66
N VAL A 99 -9.97 -8.57 -9.75
CA VAL A 99 -11.42 -8.28 -9.75
C VAL A 99 -12.20 -9.16 -10.72
N THR A 100 -11.54 -9.72 -11.73
CA THR A 100 -12.15 -10.62 -12.73
C THR A 100 -11.69 -12.07 -12.55
N LEU A 101 -12.44 -13.01 -13.13
CA LEU A 101 -12.01 -14.41 -13.21
C LEU A 101 -10.69 -14.57 -13.97
N ALA A 102 -10.46 -13.75 -15.01
CA ALA A 102 -9.21 -13.75 -15.75
C ALA A 102 -8.03 -13.32 -14.87
N ASP A 103 -8.21 -12.33 -13.99
CA ASP A 103 -7.21 -11.92 -13.01
C ASP A 103 -6.84 -13.04 -12.05
N TYR A 104 -7.84 -13.73 -11.49
CA TYR A 104 -7.59 -14.90 -10.63
C TYR A 104 -6.88 -16.00 -11.39
N ARG A 105 -7.27 -16.27 -12.65
CA ARG A 105 -6.59 -17.26 -13.48
C ARG A 105 -5.13 -16.89 -13.70
N ARG A 106 -4.82 -15.63 -14.04
CA ARG A 106 -3.43 -15.14 -14.15
C ARG A 106 -2.65 -15.30 -12.84
N LEU A 107 -3.26 -14.92 -11.72
CA LEU A 107 -2.66 -15.02 -10.39
C LEU A 107 -2.25 -16.47 -10.07
N PHE A 108 -3.13 -17.43 -10.34
CA PHE A 108 -2.83 -18.84 -10.11
C PHE A 108 -1.83 -19.42 -11.13
N LEU A 109 -1.88 -18.97 -12.39
CA LEU A 109 -0.87 -19.32 -13.41
C LEU A 109 0.52 -18.76 -13.10
N ASP A 110 0.65 -17.77 -12.22
CA ASP A 110 1.94 -17.29 -11.71
C ASP A 110 2.60 -18.28 -10.74
N ILE A 111 1.90 -19.35 -10.34
CA ILE A 111 2.49 -20.47 -9.58
C ILE A 111 3.18 -21.42 -10.58
N PRO A 112 4.52 -21.54 -10.59
CA PRO A 112 5.25 -22.19 -11.70
C PRO A 112 4.86 -23.65 -12.00
N ILE A 113 4.37 -24.40 -11.00
CA ILE A 113 3.96 -25.80 -11.18
C ILE A 113 2.60 -25.96 -11.90
N ILE A 114 1.80 -24.89 -11.94
CA ILE A 114 0.47 -24.89 -12.56
C ILE A 114 0.63 -24.60 -14.05
N LYS A 115 0.19 -25.56 -14.89
CA LYS A 115 0.18 -25.44 -16.34
C LYS A 115 -1.04 -24.67 -16.82
N ASN A 116 -2.22 -25.03 -16.31
CA ASN A 116 -3.49 -24.40 -16.64
C ASN A 116 -4.49 -24.62 -15.50
N LEU A 117 -5.61 -23.89 -15.52
CA LEU A 117 -6.71 -24.12 -14.61
C LEU A 117 -8.03 -23.59 -15.19
N ASP A 118 -9.13 -24.17 -14.71
CA ASP A 118 -10.49 -23.66 -14.87
C ASP A 118 -11.02 -23.17 -13.51
N ILE A 119 -11.78 -22.08 -13.54
CA ILE A 119 -12.35 -21.43 -12.35
C ILE A 119 -13.86 -21.41 -12.52
N GLN A 120 -14.57 -22.06 -11.61
CA GLN A 120 -16.02 -22.07 -11.58
C GLN A 120 -16.51 -21.28 -10.38
N THR A 121 -17.45 -20.39 -10.61
CA THR A 121 -18.14 -19.66 -9.54
C THR A 121 -19.35 -20.48 -9.10
N SER A 122 -19.41 -20.81 -7.81
CA SER A 122 -20.58 -21.42 -7.21
C SER A 122 -21.21 -20.45 -6.22
N ASP A 123 -22.50 -20.15 -6.43
CA ASP A 123 -23.33 -19.48 -5.43
C ASP A 123 -23.74 -20.54 -4.40
N LYS A 124 -22.79 -20.94 -3.54
CA LYS A 124 -23.06 -21.98 -2.52
C LYS A 124 -24.09 -21.51 -1.47
N THR A 125 -24.36 -20.21 -1.37
CA THR A 125 -25.38 -19.62 -0.49
C THR A 125 -26.35 -18.73 -1.27
N LYS A 126 -27.62 -18.66 -0.84
CA LYS A 126 -28.64 -17.75 -1.43
C LYS A 126 -28.33 -16.25 -1.22
N ASN A 127 -27.16 -15.92 -0.69
CA ASN A 127 -26.88 -14.63 -0.07
C ASN A 127 -25.89 -13.74 -0.84
N GLY A 128 -25.28 -14.19 -1.95
CA GLY A 128 -24.42 -13.32 -2.78
C GLY A 128 -22.91 -13.52 -2.61
N GLU A 129 -22.47 -14.50 -1.81
CA GLU A 129 -21.07 -14.87 -1.68
C GLU A 129 -20.53 -15.51 -2.97
N THR A 130 -19.45 -14.95 -3.53
CA THR A 130 -18.78 -15.56 -4.69
C THR A 130 -17.71 -16.54 -4.20
N CYS A 131 -18.00 -17.84 -4.34
CA CYS A 131 -17.07 -18.91 -4.04
C CYS A 131 -16.40 -19.40 -5.33
N PHE A 132 -15.07 -19.50 -5.34
CA PHE A 132 -14.30 -19.98 -6.49
C PHE A 132 -13.87 -21.44 -6.30
N ASP A 133 -14.51 -22.35 -7.02
CA ASP A 133 -14.07 -23.73 -7.14
C ASP A 133 -13.03 -23.82 -8.27
N LEU A 134 -11.91 -24.51 -8.01
CA LEU A 134 -10.76 -24.57 -8.91
C LEU A 134 -10.54 -26.00 -9.43
N MET A 135 -10.34 -26.10 -10.74
CA MET A 135 -9.92 -27.32 -11.43
C MET A 135 -8.53 -27.10 -12.03
N VAL A 136 -7.50 -27.67 -11.40
CA VAL A 136 -6.09 -27.34 -11.66
C VAL A 136 -5.38 -28.40 -12.49
N GLN A 137 -4.68 -27.98 -13.55
CA GLN A 137 -3.80 -28.83 -14.35
C GLN A 137 -2.34 -28.50 -14.04
N LEU A 138 -1.56 -29.51 -13.64
CA LEU A 138 -0.14 -29.38 -13.35
C LEU A 138 0.72 -29.73 -14.57
N TYR A 139 1.95 -29.22 -14.65
CA TYR A 139 2.92 -29.67 -15.65
C TYR A 139 3.30 -31.14 -15.44
N ASN A 140 3.61 -31.50 -14.18
CA ASN A 140 3.91 -32.86 -13.77
C ASN A 140 2.99 -33.21 -12.60
N TYR A 141 2.05 -34.14 -12.82
CA TYR A 141 1.12 -34.55 -11.78
C TYR A 141 1.75 -35.64 -10.91
N GLU A 142 1.97 -35.33 -9.62
CA GLU A 142 2.39 -36.27 -8.60
C GLU A 142 1.40 -36.23 -7.41
N PRO A 143 0.80 -37.36 -7.00
CA PRO A 143 -0.17 -37.39 -5.91
C PRO A 143 0.36 -36.82 -4.58
N GLU A 144 1.67 -36.98 -4.32
CA GLU A 144 2.33 -36.50 -3.10
C GLU A 144 2.38 -34.97 -3.00
N GLN A 145 2.33 -34.27 -4.14
CA GLN A 145 2.47 -32.81 -4.21
C GLN A 145 1.12 -32.09 -4.09
N VAL A 146 -0.01 -32.80 -4.23
CA VAL A 146 -1.38 -32.23 -4.26
C VAL A 146 -1.66 -31.32 -3.08
N VAL A 147 -1.40 -31.79 -1.86
CA VAL A 147 -1.65 -31.02 -0.62
C VAL A 147 -0.75 -29.78 -0.55
N GLN A 148 0.50 -29.89 -0.99
CA GLN A 148 1.42 -28.76 -1.04
C GLN A 148 0.92 -27.68 -2.01
N VAL A 149 0.43 -28.08 -3.18
CA VAL A 149 -0.11 -27.16 -4.19
C VAL A 149 -1.41 -26.52 -3.72
N GLN A 150 -2.32 -27.28 -3.10
CA GLN A 150 -3.55 -26.74 -2.48
C GLN A 150 -3.23 -25.64 -1.46
N ASN A 151 -2.29 -25.91 -0.55
CA ASN A 151 -1.84 -24.92 0.44
C ASN A 151 -1.21 -23.69 -0.21
N ARG A 152 -0.44 -23.87 -1.29
CA ARG A 152 0.16 -22.75 -2.04
C ARG A 152 -0.91 -21.88 -2.72
N ILE A 153 -1.89 -22.50 -3.37
CA ILE A 153 -3.04 -21.82 -3.99
C ILE A 153 -3.81 -21.04 -2.94
N HIS A 154 -4.12 -21.66 -1.79
CA HIS A 154 -4.85 -21.02 -0.70
C HIS A 154 -4.11 -19.81 -0.14
N HIS A 155 -2.78 -19.91 0.00
CA HIS A 155 -1.95 -18.81 0.42
C HIS A 155 -1.96 -17.64 -0.58
N VAL A 156 -1.78 -17.94 -1.87
CA VAL A 156 -1.80 -16.94 -2.95
C VAL A 156 -3.18 -16.27 -3.04
N PHE A 157 -4.27 -17.04 -2.97
CA PHE A 157 -5.63 -16.52 -2.94
C PHE A 157 -5.87 -15.62 -1.72
N SER A 158 -5.53 -16.05 -0.51
CA SER A 158 -5.75 -15.26 0.71
C SER A 158 -4.99 -13.93 0.70
N GLN A 159 -3.88 -13.85 -0.05
CA GLN A 159 -3.12 -12.61 -0.24
C GLN A 159 -3.75 -11.65 -1.26
N ALA A 160 -4.52 -12.14 -2.22
CA ALA A 160 -4.99 -11.37 -3.37
C ALA A 160 -6.51 -11.38 -3.56
N ARG A 161 -7.28 -11.98 -2.63
CA ARG A 161 -8.73 -12.03 -2.73
C ARG A 161 -9.35 -10.66 -2.50
N CYS A 162 -10.43 -10.36 -3.23
CA CYS A 162 -11.31 -9.27 -2.84
C CYS A 162 -12.02 -9.54 -1.50
N VAL A 163 -12.57 -8.48 -0.92
CA VAL A 163 -13.64 -8.58 0.08
C VAL A 163 -14.75 -9.51 -0.45
N THR A 164 -15.37 -10.32 0.40
CA THR A 164 -16.46 -11.31 0.12
C THR A 164 -16.11 -12.50 -0.78
N HIS A 165 -15.00 -12.43 -1.51
CA HIS A 165 -14.52 -13.56 -2.31
C HIS A 165 -13.99 -14.69 -1.41
N GLN A 166 -14.49 -15.90 -1.63
CA GLN A 166 -14.09 -17.10 -0.88
C GLN A 166 -13.47 -18.15 -1.80
N LEU A 167 -12.53 -18.92 -1.25
CA LEU A 167 -11.96 -20.07 -1.94
C LEU A 167 -12.86 -21.28 -1.71
N GLY A 168 -13.26 -21.94 -2.79
CA GLY A 168 -14.04 -23.17 -2.76
C GLY A 168 -13.15 -24.42 -2.73
N ASP A 169 -13.61 -25.45 -3.41
CA ASP A 169 -12.91 -26.73 -3.53
C ASP A 169 -11.79 -26.63 -4.57
N ILE A 170 -10.65 -27.27 -4.29
CA ILE A 170 -9.52 -27.35 -5.22
C ILE A 170 -9.37 -28.81 -5.65
N ALA A 171 -9.76 -29.08 -6.89
CA ALA A 171 -9.61 -30.38 -7.53
C ALA A 171 -8.56 -30.31 -8.64
N PHE A 172 -8.01 -31.46 -9.01
CA PHE A 172 -6.92 -31.58 -9.97
C PHE A 172 -7.33 -32.43 -11.16
N TYR A 173 -6.81 -32.09 -12.33
CA TYR A 173 -6.90 -32.94 -13.49
C TYR A 173 -5.93 -34.12 -13.37
N ASN A 174 -6.45 -35.33 -13.59
CA ASN A 174 -5.65 -36.53 -13.78
C ASN A 174 -5.10 -36.53 -15.21
N PRO A 175 -3.81 -36.84 -15.42
CA PRO A 175 -3.27 -36.98 -16.76
C PRO A 175 -3.89 -38.18 -17.48
N ALA A 176 -4.32 -37.96 -18.73
CA ALA A 176 -4.78 -38.99 -19.66
C ALA A 176 -3.80 -39.11 -20.83
N ASP A 177 -3.12 -40.24 -20.93
CA ASP A 177 -2.14 -40.48 -22.00
C ASP A 177 -2.83 -40.69 -23.34
N VAL A 178 -2.59 -39.76 -24.26
CA VAL A 178 -3.03 -39.85 -25.66
C VAL A 178 -2.01 -40.68 -26.43
N LYS A 179 -2.43 -41.86 -26.88
CA LYS A 179 -1.66 -42.73 -27.77
C LYS A 179 -2.10 -42.48 -29.22
N LEU A 180 -1.13 -42.35 -30.12
CA LEU A 180 -1.36 -42.04 -31.53
C LEU A 180 -0.86 -43.19 -32.41
N GLY A 181 -1.69 -43.59 -33.37
CA GLY A 181 -1.27 -44.40 -34.50
C GLY A 181 -0.98 -43.48 -35.67
N MET A 182 0.27 -43.35 -36.11
CA MET A 182 0.63 -42.42 -37.17
C MET A 182 1.73 -42.98 -38.08
N LYS A 183 1.49 -42.94 -39.40
CA LYS A 183 2.47 -43.32 -40.43
C LYS A 183 2.99 -42.08 -41.15
N MET A 184 4.27 -41.78 -40.97
CA MET A 184 4.92 -40.56 -41.48
C MET A 184 6.00 -40.90 -42.52
N VAL A 185 5.95 -40.20 -43.66
CA VAL A 185 7.03 -40.18 -44.65
C VAL A 185 7.86 -38.93 -44.41
N LEU A 186 9.11 -39.11 -43.99
CA LEU A 186 10.02 -38.01 -43.65
C LEU A 186 10.94 -37.66 -44.82
N GLU A 187 11.31 -36.39 -44.93
CA GLU A 187 12.30 -35.89 -45.89
C GLU A 187 13.26 -34.88 -45.24
N ASN A 188 14.39 -34.58 -45.89
CA ASN A 188 15.35 -33.57 -45.44
C ASN A 188 15.82 -33.72 -43.97
N THR A 189 15.97 -34.95 -43.48
CA THR A 189 16.23 -35.23 -42.07
C THR A 189 17.71 -35.54 -41.83
N ASN A 190 18.47 -34.55 -41.32
CA ASN A 190 19.88 -34.75 -40.94
C ASN A 190 20.03 -35.54 -39.63
N SER A 191 19.03 -35.47 -38.75
CA SER A 191 18.95 -36.17 -37.46
C SER A 191 17.50 -36.55 -37.22
N ILE A 192 17.22 -37.86 -37.14
CA ILE A 192 15.86 -38.39 -36.96
C ILE A 192 15.34 -38.05 -35.57
N VAL A 193 16.22 -38.13 -34.57
CA VAL A 193 15.92 -37.75 -33.19
C VAL A 193 15.45 -36.30 -33.12
N ASP A 194 16.20 -35.36 -33.69
CA ASP A 194 15.85 -33.93 -33.61
C ASP A 194 14.54 -33.62 -34.35
N ALA A 195 14.33 -34.23 -35.52
CA ALA A 195 13.09 -34.08 -36.29
C ALA A 195 11.88 -34.62 -35.50
N LEU A 196 11.98 -35.81 -34.91
CA LEU A 196 10.89 -36.38 -34.09
C LEU A 196 10.67 -35.62 -32.80
N VAL A 197 11.72 -35.11 -32.16
CA VAL A 197 11.59 -34.23 -31.00
C VAL A 197 10.81 -32.96 -31.37
N ASP A 198 11.09 -32.33 -32.52
CA ASP A 198 10.33 -31.15 -32.96
C ASP A 198 8.87 -31.47 -33.32
N ILE A 199 8.66 -32.53 -34.09
CA ILE A 199 7.31 -32.99 -34.51
C ILE A 199 6.46 -33.33 -33.28
N LEU A 200 6.95 -34.22 -32.42
CA LEU A 200 6.19 -34.71 -31.27
C LEU A 200 6.03 -33.64 -30.18
N ALA A 201 6.96 -32.70 -30.03
CA ALA A 201 6.76 -31.55 -29.14
C ALA A 201 5.61 -30.65 -29.63
N LYS A 202 5.52 -30.37 -30.94
CA LYS A 202 4.39 -29.63 -31.53
C LYS A 202 3.06 -30.36 -31.33
N VAL A 203 3.04 -31.68 -31.52
CA VAL A 203 1.85 -32.50 -31.24
C VAL A 203 1.49 -32.46 -29.76
N ALA A 204 2.48 -32.53 -28.86
CA ALA A 204 2.26 -32.46 -27.42
C ALA A 204 1.65 -31.11 -26.99
N LEU A 205 2.13 -30.01 -27.55
CA LEU A 205 1.59 -28.65 -27.32
C LEU A 205 0.18 -28.50 -27.92
N GLU A 206 -0.11 -29.10 -29.06
CA GLU A 206 -1.46 -29.06 -29.63
C GLU A 206 -2.46 -29.87 -28.80
N ILE A 207 -2.06 -31.03 -28.26
CA ILE A 207 -2.88 -31.85 -27.37
C ILE A 207 -3.10 -31.14 -26.02
N SER A 208 -2.05 -30.51 -25.50
CA SER A 208 -2.01 -29.94 -24.16
C SER A 208 -1.29 -28.59 -24.22
N PRO A 209 -1.98 -27.51 -24.61
CA PRO A 209 -1.35 -26.20 -24.82
C PRO A 209 -0.84 -25.59 -23.52
N THR A 210 0.24 -24.83 -23.64
CA THR A 210 0.83 -24.05 -22.54
C THR A 210 0.44 -22.58 -22.70
N VAL A 211 0.05 -21.92 -21.60
CA VAL A 211 -0.27 -20.49 -21.62
C VAL A 211 1.01 -19.69 -21.86
N LYS A 212 1.05 -18.91 -22.94
CA LYS A 212 2.22 -18.10 -23.30
C LYS A 212 2.40 -16.92 -22.36
N ARG A 213 3.67 -16.59 -22.08
CA ARG A 213 4.10 -15.48 -21.22
C ARG A 213 4.99 -14.52 -22.00
N TYR A 214 4.94 -13.25 -21.64
CA TYR A 214 5.73 -12.19 -22.27
C TYR A 214 6.46 -11.34 -21.23
N SER A 215 7.59 -10.78 -21.61
CA SER A 215 8.24 -9.68 -20.91
C SER A 215 7.58 -8.35 -21.26
N ALA A 216 7.75 -7.33 -20.42
CA ALA A 216 7.24 -5.98 -20.72
C ALA A 216 7.82 -5.45 -22.03
N THR A 217 9.12 -5.66 -22.26
CA THR A 217 9.84 -5.23 -23.46
C THR A 217 9.28 -5.85 -24.74
N GLU A 218 8.92 -7.14 -24.72
CA GLU A 218 8.28 -7.79 -25.87
C GLU A 218 6.93 -7.16 -26.19
N LEU A 219 6.10 -6.90 -25.17
CA LEU A 219 4.79 -6.28 -25.36
C LEU A 219 4.91 -4.83 -25.86
N PHE A 220 5.89 -4.06 -25.37
CA PHE A 220 6.19 -2.73 -25.93
C PHE A 220 6.64 -2.80 -27.38
N ASN A 221 7.50 -3.76 -27.74
CA ASN A 221 7.94 -3.98 -29.12
C ASN A 221 6.79 -4.42 -30.04
N MET A 222 5.76 -5.07 -29.49
CA MET A 222 4.51 -5.39 -30.18
C MET A 222 3.57 -4.18 -30.34
N GLY A 223 3.93 -3.01 -29.81
CA GLY A 223 3.16 -1.77 -29.92
C GLY A 223 2.06 -1.61 -28.88
N MET A 224 2.08 -2.40 -27.79
CA MET A 224 1.14 -2.22 -26.68
C MET A 224 1.48 -1.00 -25.82
N TYR A 225 0.45 -0.35 -25.28
CA TYR A 225 0.62 0.78 -24.37
C TYR A 225 0.84 0.30 -22.93
N VAL A 226 1.53 1.12 -22.13
CA VAL A 226 1.82 0.87 -20.71
C VAL A 226 0.57 0.47 -19.92
N GLN A 227 -0.55 1.16 -20.15
CA GLN A 227 -1.82 0.95 -19.46
C GLN A 227 -2.47 -0.42 -19.76
N ASP A 228 -2.17 -1.01 -20.94
CA ASP A 228 -2.71 -2.30 -21.36
C ASP A 228 -1.82 -3.46 -20.85
N ILE A 229 -0.53 -3.19 -20.61
CA ILE A 229 0.42 -4.19 -20.09
C ILE A 229 0.29 -4.33 -18.58
N TYR A 230 0.22 -3.21 -17.84
CA TYR A 230 0.16 -3.21 -16.38
C TYR A 230 -1.29 -3.20 -15.86
N GLN A 231 -2.09 -4.13 -16.36
CA GLN A 231 -3.47 -4.36 -15.93
C GLN A 231 -3.58 -5.61 -15.05
N GLY A 232 -4.52 -5.59 -14.09
CA GLY A 232 -4.76 -6.73 -13.22
C GLY A 232 -3.67 -6.90 -12.15
N PRO A 233 -3.58 -8.08 -11.53
CA PRO A 233 -2.59 -8.35 -10.49
C PRO A 233 -1.17 -8.35 -11.05
N ARG A 234 -0.23 -7.86 -10.24
CA ARG A 234 1.20 -7.96 -10.52
C ARG A 234 1.63 -9.42 -10.52
N LEU A 235 2.16 -9.87 -11.66
CA LEU A 235 2.71 -11.22 -11.85
C LEU A 235 4.24 -11.18 -11.76
N ASN A 236 4.85 -12.25 -11.24
CA ASN A 236 6.31 -12.35 -11.10
C ASN A 236 6.97 -13.03 -12.29
N ASN A 237 6.24 -13.88 -13.03
CA ASN A 237 6.77 -14.70 -14.11
C ASN A 237 6.29 -14.23 -15.49
N GLY A 238 6.31 -12.91 -15.74
CA GLY A 238 5.87 -12.32 -17.01
C GLY A 238 4.35 -12.10 -17.11
N TYR A 239 3.92 -11.55 -18.25
CA TYR A 239 2.55 -11.11 -18.52
C TYR A 239 1.81 -12.12 -19.40
N ILE A 240 0.49 -12.21 -19.21
CA ILE A 240 -0.40 -13.11 -19.95
C ILE A 240 -1.54 -12.29 -20.56
N LEU A 241 -1.67 -12.31 -21.89
CA LEU A 241 -2.73 -11.60 -22.61
C LEU A 241 -4.07 -12.32 -22.48
N ASP A 242 -5.18 -11.56 -22.58
CA ASP A 242 -6.53 -12.15 -22.60
C ASP A 242 -6.69 -13.16 -23.74
N SER A 243 -6.16 -12.85 -24.92
CA SER A 243 -6.18 -13.74 -26.08
C SER A 243 -5.49 -15.08 -25.82
N ASP A 244 -4.40 -15.09 -25.05
CA ASP A 244 -3.70 -16.34 -24.72
C ASP A 244 -4.51 -17.16 -23.72
N LEU A 245 -5.17 -16.54 -22.74
CA LEU A 245 -6.07 -17.23 -21.82
C LEU A 245 -7.26 -17.87 -22.57
N GLU A 246 -7.86 -17.16 -23.51
CA GLU A 246 -9.01 -17.62 -24.29
C GLU A 246 -8.63 -18.75 -25.27
N ASN A 247 -7.47 -18.66 -25.92
CA ASN A 247 -7.03 -19.59 -26.95
C ASN A 247 -6.33 -20.85 -26.43
N THR A 248 -6.04 -20.94 -25.12
CA THR A 248 -5.47 -22.15 -24.51
C THR A 248 -6.43 -22.79 -23.48
N PRO A 249 -7.61 -23.30 -23.92
CA PRO A 249 -8.50 -24.04 -23.03
C PRO A 249 -7.96 -25.45 -22.76
N ILE A 250 -8.37 -26.02 -21.64
CA ILE A 250 -8.17 -27.45 -21.37
C ILE A 250 -9.14 -28.22 -22.27
N LYS A 251 -8.61 -28.99 -23.22
CA LYS A 251 -9.40 -29.66 -24.26
C LYS A 251 -10.20 -30.82 -23.69
N LYS A 252 -11.53 -30.83 -23.93
CA LYS A 252 -12.42 -31.99 -23.65
C LYS A 252 -12.45 -33.00 -24.79
N TYR A 253 -12.30 -32.51 -26.02
CA TYR A 253 -12.24 -33.29 -27.23
C TYR A 253 -10.95 -32.97 -27.98
N LEU A 254 -10.33 -34.00 -28.56
CA LEU A 254 -9.20 -33.86 -29.46
C LEU A 254 -9.65 -34.22 -30.86
N TYR A 255 -9.32 -33.38 -31.84
CA TYR A 255 -9.60 -33.63 -33.25
C TYR A 255 -8.32 -33.94 -34.01
N SER A 256 -8.37 -34.93 -34.90
CA SER A 256 -7.22 -35.26 -35.75
C SER A 256 -6.87 -34.12 -36.70
N SER A 257 -7.86 -33.33 -37.15
CA SER A 257 -7.65 -32.15 -38.00
C SER A 257 -6.70 -31.15 -37.40
N ASP A 258 -6.84 -30.86 -36.10
CA ASP A 258 -6.04 -29.84 -35.41
C ASP A 258 -4.56 -30.27 -35.35
N ILE A 259 -4.33 -31.54 -34.99
CA ILE A 259 -2.98 -32.13 -34.94
C ILE A 259 -2.36 -32.18 -36.35
N LEU A 260 -3.12 -32.64 -37.34
CA LEU A 260 -2.64 -32.74 -38.73
C LEU A 260 -2.37 -31.36 -39.34
N ASP A 261 -3.13 -30.33 -38.97
CA ASP A 261 -2.93 -28.95 -39.43
C ASP A 261 -1.63 -28.36 -38.89
N VAL A 262 -1.29 -28.61 -37.62
CA VAL A 262 0.00 -28.24 -37.03
C VAL A 262 1.17 -28.92 -37.74
N LEU A 263 0.99 -30.18 -38.17
CA LEU A 263 2.03 -30.95 -38.86
C LEU A 263 2.14 -30.64 -40.36
N ARG A 264 1.09 -30.08 -40.98
CA ARG A 264 0.98 -29.89 -42.44
C ARG A 264 2.13 -29.09 -43.05
N GLN A 265 2.70 -28.14 -42.31
CA GLN A 265 3.78 -27.25 -42.78
C GLN A 265 5.16 -27.63 -42.23
N HIS A 266 5.31 -28.81 -41.63
CA HIS A 266 6.57 -29.21 -41.03
C HIS A 266 7.63 -29.55 -42.09
N GLN A 267 8.81 -28.93 -42.02
CA GLN A 267 9.86 -29.04 -43.04
C GLN A 267 10.40 -30.47 -43.26
N ASN A 268 10.30 -31.32 -42.23
CA ASN A 268 10.78 -32.71 -42.27
C ASN A 268 9.69 -33.74 -42.62
N ILE A 269 8.44 -33.32 -42.80
CA ILE A 269 7.33 -34.23 -43.14
C ILE A 269 6.98 -34.06 -44.62
N LYS A 270 7.18 -35.11 -45.42
CA LYS A 270 6.72 -35.15 -46.80
C LYS A 270 5.22 -35.44 -46.88
N GLN A 271 4.77 -36.42 -46.10
CA GLN A 271 3.37 -36.87 -46.07
C GLN A 271 3.06 -37.63 -44.78
N ILE A 272 1.82 -37.52 -44.30
CA ILE A 272 1.24 -38.40 -43.28
C ILE A 272 0.27 -39.33 -44.01
N GLU A 273 0.55 -40.63 -44.02
CA GLU A 273 -0.24 -41.63 -44.76
C GLU A 273 -1.45 -42.12 -43.95
N GLU A 274 -1.29 -42.25 -42.63
CA GLU A 274 -2.31 -42.75 -41.71
C GLU A 274 -2.24 -42.00 -40.38
N PHE A 275 -3.41 -41.72 -39.77
CA PHE A 275 -3.55 -41.14 -38.44
C PHE A 275 -4.78 -41.71 -37.74
N ARG A 276 -4.64 -42.09 -36.46
CA ARG A 276 -5.75 -42.48 -35.57
C ARG A 276 -5.38 -42.28 -34.10
N PHE A 277 -6.39 -42.09 -33.26
CA PHE A 277 -6.25 -42.19 -31.81
C PHE A 277 -6.32 -43.66 -31.38
N ILE A 278 -5.43 -44.09 -30.48
CA ILE A 278 -5.44 -45.45 -29.92
C ILE A 278 -6.08 -45.39 -28.54
N THR A 279 -7.30 -45.93 -28.42
CA THR A 279 -8.08 -45.96 -27.17
C THR A 279 -8.21 -47.38 -26.64
N GLU A 280 -8.06 -47.59 -25.33
CA GLU A 280 -8.20 -48.92 -24.70
C GLU A 280 -9.68 -49.33 -24.49
N GLY A 281 -10.60 -48.35 -24.37
CA GLY A 281 -12.03 -48.57 -24.16
C GLY A 281 -12.89 -48.72 -25.42
N GLY A 282 -12.30 -48.54 -26.61
CA GLY A 282 -12.98 -48.51 -27.90
C GLY A 282 -13.77 -47.22 -28.13
N ALA A 283 -13.26 -46.34 -29.00
CA ALA A 283 -14.07 -45.26 -29.58
C ALA A 283 -15.24 -45.85 -30.39
N GLN A 284 -16.28 -45.07 -30.68
CA GLN A 284 -17.27 -45.50 -31.67
C GLN A 284 -16.55 -45.84 -32.99
N PRO A 285 -16.84 -47.00 -33.63
CA PRO A 285 -16.15 -47.41 -34.84
C PRO A 285 -16.18 -46.32 -35.91
N GLY A 286 -15.01 -45.85 -36.34
CA GLY A 286 -14.86 -44.75 -37.29
C GLY A 286 -14.59 -43.38 -36.68
N TYR A 287 -14.92 -43.11 -35.41
CA TYR A 287 -14.60 -41.85 -34.73
C TYR A 287 -13.12 -41.74 -34.36
N GLU A 288 -12.45 -42.86 -34.11
CA GLU A 288 -11.00 -42.95 -33.83
C GLU A 288 -10.08 -42.26 -34.86
N TYR A 289 -10.58 -42.02 -36.08
CA TYR A 289 -9.86 -41.30 -37.14
C TYR A 289 -10.06 -39.78 -37.11
N TRP A 290 -11.09 -39.29 -36.39
CA TRP A 290 -11.54 -37.90 -36.45
C TRP A 290 -11.53 -37.20 -35.10
N GLN A 291 -11.93 -37.90 -34.03
CA GLN A 291 -12.16 -37.32 -32.72
C GLN A 291 -12.00 -38.35 -31.61
N VAL A 292 -11.47 -37.92 -30.47
CA VAL A 292 -11.53 -38.68 -29.21
C VAL A 292 -11.99 -37.77 -28.08
N GLU A 293 -12.90 -38.25 -27.24
CA GLU A 293 -13.24 -37.58 -25.98
C GLU A 293 -12.22 -37.97 -24.91
N VAL A 294 -11.69 -36.99 -24.17
CA VAL A 294 -10.63 -37.25 -23.18
C VAL A 294 -11.11 -38.20 -22.08
N ALA A 295 -12.41 -38.20 -21.76
CA ALA A 295 -13.03 -39.13 -20.83
C ALA A 295 -12.93 -40.61 -21.27
N GLU A 296 -12.82 -40.87 -22.57
CA GLU A 296 -12.72 -42.23 -23.14
C GLU A 296 -11.30 -42.81 -23.02
N LEU A 297 -10.29 -41.97 -22.76
CA LEU A 297 -8.90 -42.39 -22.66
C LEU A 297 -8.62 -43.17 -21.37
N ASP A 298 -9.29 -42.82 -20.26
CA ASP A 298 -9.22 -43.54 -18.99
C ASP A 298 -10.58 -43.52 -18.27
N PRO A 299 -11.52 -44.41 -18.64
CA PRO A 299 -12.88 -44.43 -18.06
C PRO A 299 -12.92 -44.70 -16.54
N THR A 300 -11.80 -45.08 -15.93
CA THR A 300 -11.72 -45.37 -14.49
C THR A 300 -11.50 -44.13 -13.64
N LYS A 301 -11.11 -43.02 -14.24
CA LYS A 301 -10.78 -41.76 -13.57
C LYS A 301 -11.68 -40.63 -14.05
N ASN A 302 -11.97 -39.71 -13.13
CA ASN A 302 -12.69 -38.47 -13.43
C ASN A 302 -11.70 -37.32 -13.62
N ASN A 303 -12.19 -36.21 -14.17
CA ASN A 303 -11.43 -34.97 -14.35
C ASN A 303 -10.13 -35.20 -15.11
N LEU A 304 -10.22 -35.61 -16.37
CA LEU A 304 -9.04 -35.94 -17.16
C LEU A 304 -8.57 -34.74 -17.98
N ALA A 305 -7.24 -34.56 -18.05
CA ALA A 305 -6.60 -33.65 -18.98
C ALA A 305 -5.67 -34.43 -19.91
N PRO A 306 -5.71 -34.19 -21.22
CA PRO A 306 -4.91 -34.95 -22.15
C PRO A 306 -3.44 -34.53 -22.09
N GLN A 307 -2.56 -35.53 -22.23
CA GLN A 307 -1.13 -35.35 -22.45
C GLN A 307 -0.65 -36.37 -23.48
N LEU A 308 0.40 -36.05 -24.23
CA LEU A 308 0.95 -37.01 -25.18
C LEU A 308 1.64 -38.16 -24.42
N GLY A 309 1.30 -39.41 -24.73
CA GLY A 309 1.80 -40.60 -24.02
C GLY A 309 3.26 -40.96 -24.26
N PHE A 310 4.12 -40.01 -24.68
CA PHE A 310 5.50 -40.26 -25.12
C PHE A 310 6.42 -40.82 -24.04
N SER A 311 6.03 -40.76 -22.76
CA SER A 311 6.79 -41.36 -21.66
C SER A 311 6.84 -42.89 -21.73
N SER A 312 5.84 -43.53 -22.34
CA SER A 312 5.75 -44.99 -22.49
C SER A 312 6.41 -45.47 -23.78
N ASP A 313 7.15 -46.59 -23.73
CA ASP A 313 7.71 -47.20 -24.95
C ASP A 313 6.61 -47.67 -25.91
N ALA A 314 5.46 -48.11 -25.37
CA ALA A 314 4.30 -48.55 -26.14
C ALA A 314 3.71 -47.43 -27.02
N PHE A 315 3.99 -46.16 -26.73
CA PHE A 315 3.60 -45.05 -27.59
C PHE A 315 4.32 -45.10 -28.95
N PHE A 316 5.60 -45.44 -28.95
CA PHE A 316 6.43 -45.48 -30.17
C PHE A 316 6.09 -46.68 -31.06
N GLU A 317 5.49 -47.74 -30.51
CA GLU A 317 4.96 -48.87 -31.30
C GLU A 317 3.82 -48.45 -32.24
N GLY A 318 3.10 -47.37 -31.91
CA GLY A 318 2.06 -46.78 -32.75
C GLY A 318 2.59 -45.93 -33.92
N LEU A 319 3.89 -45.62 -33.94
CA LEU A 319 4.51 -44.76 -34.94
C LEU A 319 5.22 -45.60 -36.01
N SER A 320 4.94 -45.31 -37.28
CA SER A 320 5.61 -45.93 -38.43
C SER A 320 6.30 -44.86 -39.28
N LEU A 321 7.60 -45.03 -39.52
CA LEU A 321 8.44 -44.03 -40.20
C LEU A 321 8.94 -44.58 -41.53
N VAL A 322 8.82 -43.78 -42.59
CA VAL A 322 9.37 -44.09 -43.91
C VAL A 322 10.37 -43.02 -44.30
N ILE A 323 11.62 -43.40 -44.54
CA ILE A 323 12.71 -42.50 -44.93
C ILE A 323 13.29 -43.01 -46.25
N GLU A 324 13.36 -42.14 -47.26
CA GLU A 324 13.82 -42.51 -48.62
C GLU A 324 13.11 -43.75 -49.23
N GLY A 325 11.87 -44.00 -48.80
CA GLY A 325 11.06 -45.13 -49.26
C GLY A 325 11.34 -46.47 -48.54
N GLN A 326 12.12 -46.47 -47.45
CA GLN A 326 12.32 -47.64 -46.58
C GLN A 326 11.73 -47.42 -45.19
N ASP A 327 11.18 -48.49 -44.61
CA ASP A 327 10.69 -48.48 -43.23
C ASP A 327 11.87 -48.30 -42.26
N TYR A 328 11.77 -47.32 -41.36
CA TYR A 328 12.77 -47.02 -40.35
C TYR A 328 12.27 -47.41 -38.96
N HIS A 329 13.02 -48.26 -38.26
CA HIS A 329 12.72 -48.67 -36.90
C HIS A 329 13.61 -47.91 -35.91
N LEU A 330 12.98 -47.26 -34.93
CA LEU A 330 13.67 -46.56 -33.86
C LEU A 330 14.34 -47.57 -32.91
N SER A 331 15.61 -47.35 -32.59
CA SER A 331 16.33 -48.06 -31.54
C SER A 331 15.93 -47.58 -30.14
N GLU A 332 16.15 -48.42 -29.12
CA GLU A 332 15.90 -48.05 -27.71
C GLU A 332 16.66 -46.77 -27.30
N GLN A 333 17.86 -46.57 -27.84
CA GLN A 333 18.68 -45.37 -27.56
C GLN A 333 18.06 -44.11 -28.17
N GLU A 334 17.59 -44.17 -29.41
CA GLU A 334 16.91 -43.05 -30.06
C GLU A 334 15.60 -42.72 -29.35
N ILE A 335 14.81 -43.73 -28.95
CA ILE A 335 13.58 -43.52 -28.16
C ILE A 335 13.89 -42.78 -26.86
N ALA A 336 14.92 -43.21 -26.12
CA ALA A 336 15.33 -42.54 -24.89
C ALA A 336 15.77 -41.08 -25.13
N GLN A 337 16.51 -40.80 -26.21
CA GLN A 337 16.90 -39.45 -26.58
C GLN A 337 15.70 -38.58 -26.98
N ILE A 338 14.74 -39.14 -27.72
CA ILE A 338 13.51 -38.45 -28.13
C ILE A 338 12.68 -38.07 -26.89
N LYS A 339 12.49 -39.00 -25.95
CA LYS A 339 11.78 -38.72 -24.68
C LYS A 339 12.42 -37.56 -23.92
N LEU A 340 13.74 -37.58 -23.76
CA LEU A 340 14.48 -36.51 -23.08
C LEU A 340 14.39 -35.18 -23.84
N GLY A 341 14.50 -35.21 -25.18
CA GLY A 341 14.41 -34.02 -26.02
C GLY A 341 13.02 -33.36 -25.99
N ILE A 342 11.95 -34.16 -26.03
CA ILE A 342 10.57 -33.66 -25.89
C ILE A 342 10.38 -33.04 -24.50
N ALA A 343 10.79 -33.74 -23.44
CA ALA A 343 10.69 -33.22 -22.07
C ALA A 343 11.46 -31.90 -21.88
N ALA A 344 12.65 -31.79 -22.48
CA ALA A 344 13.45 -30.56 -22.44
C ALA A 344 12.74 -29.40 -23.17
N LYS A 345 12.23 -29.61 -24.40
CA LYS A 345 11.48 -28.58 -25.14
C LYS A 345 10.23 -28.11 -24.40
N LEU A 346 9.46 -29.03 -23.83
CA LEU A 346 8.27 -28.69 -23.05
C LEU A 346 8.63 -27.93 -21.75
N SER A 347 9.83 -28.17 -21.20
CA SER A 347 10.33 -27.45 -20.02
C SER A 347 10.84 -26.04 -20.33
N GLU A 348 11.45 -25.82 -21.50
CA GLU A 348 11.91 -24.49 -21.92
C GLU A 348 10.75 -23.48 -22.02
N GLU A 349 9.57 -23.91 -22.48
CA GLU A 349 8.38 -23.05 -22.53
C GLU A 349 7.79 -22.70 -21.15
N SER A 350 8.25 -23.37 -20.09
CA SER A 350 7.81 -23.12 -18.70
C SER A 350 8.72 -22.17 -17.91
N GLY A 351 9.82 -21.70 -18.51
CA GLY A 351 10.80 -20.82 -17.86
C GLY A 351 10.26 -19.41 -17.54
N GLY A 352 10.65 -18.86 -16.37
CA GLY A 352 10.31 -17.50 -15.97
C GLY A 352 11.06 -16.44 -16.76
N LEU A 353 10.40 -15.31 -17.05
CA LEU A 353 10.99 -14.16 -17.73
C LEU A 353 11.40 -13.09 -16.72
N GLU A 354 12.68 -12.73 -16.68
CA GLU A 354 13.16 -11.57 -15.91
C GLU A 354 12.66 -10.26 -16.55
N GLN A 355 12.20 -9.33 -15.72
CA GLN A 355 11.73 -8.01 -16.16
C GLN A 355 12.86 -6.99 -16.05
N SER A 356 13.13 -6.27 -17.15
CA SER A 356 14.05 -5.13 -17.18
C SER A 356 13.29 -3.89 -17.67
N PHE A 357 13.48 -2.77 -16.98
CA PHE A 357 12.81 -1.50 -17.30
C PHE A 357 13.85 -0.49 -17.80
N ALA A 358 13.54 0.17 -18.91
CA ALA A 358 14.38 1.24 -19.43
C ALA A 358 14.22 2.51 -18.57
N GLN A 359 15.33 3.06 -18.08
CA GLN A 359 15.38 4.41 -17.51
C GLN A 359 15.71 5.42 -18.62
N SER A 360 15.12 6.60 -18.58
CA SER A 360 15.56 7.72 -19.41
C SER A 360 16.78 8.37 -18.74
N GLU A 361 17.88 8.52 -19.48
CA GLU A 361 19.08 9.20 -18.98
C GLU A 361 19.02 10.69 -19.35
N GLY A 362 18.93 11.57 -18.35
CA GLY A 362 19.15 13.00 -18.49
C GLY A 362 20.63 13.35 -18.38
N GLN A 363 21.03 14.53 -18.89
CA GLN A 363 22.38 15.04 -18.66
C GLN A 363 22.36 16.14 -17.59
N TYR A 364 23.19 16.01 -16.56
CA TYR A 364 23.33 17.04 -15.54
C TYR A 364 23.85 18.35 -16.14
N VAL A 365 23.13 19.44 -15.84
CA VAL A 365 23.50 20.81 -16.19
C VAL A 365 23.58 21.65 -14.93
N HIS A 366 24.62 22.48 -14.80
CA HIS A 366 24.81 23.33 -13.63
C HIS A 366 23.94 24.61 -13.69
N LEU A 367 22.66 24.48 -13.37
CA LEU A 367 21.62 25.51 -13.60
C LEU A 367 21.78 26.76 -12.73
N SER A 368 22.22 26.62 -11.47
CA SER A 368 22.43 27.74 -10.56
C SER A 368 23.58 28.68 -10.89
N ARG A 369 24.43 28.35 -11.87
CA ARG A 369 25.54 29.23 -12.24
C ARG A 369 24.99 30.58 -12.70
N TYR A 370 25.38 31.64 -12.02
CA TYR A 370 25.04 33.01 -12.34
C TYR A 370 26.30 33.86 -12.42
N ASP A 371 26.52 34.50 -13.56
CA ASP A 371 27.57 35.49 -13.76
C ASP A 371 26.95 36.90 -13.55
N SER A 372 27.50 37.69 -12.62
CA SER A 372 26.92 38.97 -12.23
C SER A 372 26.82 39.96 -13.40
N LEU A 373 25.69 40.67 -13.48
CA LEU A 373 25.45 41.73 -14.46
C LEU A 373 26.52 42.85 -14.42
N GLN A 374 27.20 43.00 -13.29
CA GLN A 374 28.28 43.98 -13.14
C GLN A 374 29.48 43.69 -14.04
N HIS A 375 29.70 42.43 -14.43
CA HIS A 375 30.77 42.05 -15.37
C HIS A 375 30.43 42.39 -16.83
N GLU A 376 29.14 42.48 -17.15
CA GLU A 376 28.65 42.81 -18.49
C GLU A 376 28.66 44.32 -18.77
N LEU A 377 28.86 45.15 -17.74
CA LEU A 377 28.95 46.59 -17.92
C LEU A 377 30.28 47.02 -18.56
N PRO A 378 30.28 48.08 -19.40
CA PRO A 378 31.51 48.62 -19.96
C PRO A 378 32.53 48.99 -18.88
N LYS A 379 33.82 48.75 -19.15
CA LYS A 379 34.91 49.00 -18.19
C LYS A 379 34.95 50.43 -17.63
N THR A 380 34.43 51.40 -18.37
CA THR A 380 34.32 52.82 -17.94
C THR A 380 33.50 53.01 -16.66
N TYR A 381 32.56 52.09 -16.34
CA TYR A 381 31.78 52.14 -15.11
C TYR A 381 32.58 51.75 -13.85
N ALA A 382 33.77 51.14 -14.00
CA ALA A 382 34.70 50.78 -12.92
C ALA A 382 34.12 49.88 -11.79
N VAL A 383 32.96 49.25 -11.99
CA VAL A 383 32.27 48.46 -10.95
C VAL A 383 32.97 47.14 -10.59
N THR A 384 33.90 46.65 -11.41
CA THR A 384 34.61 45.37 -11.21
C THR A 384 36.00 45.51 -10.56
N GLU A 385 36.40 46.71 -10.14
CA GLU A 385 37.74 46.95 -9.59
C GLU A 385 37.94 46.33 -8.21
N GLN A 386 39.05 45.59 -8.00
CA GLN A 386 39.32 44.89 -6.73
C GLN A 386 39.57 45.81 -5.53
N MET A 387 39.94 47.08 -5.76
CA MET A 387 40.16 48.06 -4.69
C MET A 387 38.92 48.32 -3.82
N LEU A 388 37.73 47.96 -4.31
CA LEU A 388 36.46 48.12 -3.62
C LEU A 388 36.30 47.22 -2.38
N ASN A 389 37.11 46.17 -2.23
CA ASN A 389 37.08 45.30 -1.04
C ASN A 389 37.61 45.98 0.23
N ARG A 390 38.48 46.99 0.09
CA ARG A 390 39.13 47.68 1.20
C ARG A 390 38.19 48.69 1.88
N GLU A 391 38.57 49.21 3.03
CA GLU A 391 37.86 50.29 3.72
C GLU A 391 37.58 51.51 2.83
N ILE A 392 36.51 52.24 3.13
CA ILE A 392 36.08 53.39 2.34
C ILE A 392 36.98 54.59 2.68
N ASP A 393 37.89 54.93 1.75
CA ASP A 393 38.94 55.93 1.92
C ASP A 393 38.74 57.20 1.07
N SER A 394 37.77 57.21 0.16
CA SER A 394 37.50 58.33 -0.75
C SER A 394 36.02 58.48 -1.11
N ALA A 395 35.60 59.71 -1.42
CA ALA A 395 34.23 60.01 -1.86
C ALA A 395 33.88 59.33 -3.19
N GLN A 396 34.85 59.22 -4.10
CA GLN A 396 34.68 58.49 -5.37
C GLN A 396 34.38 57.01 -5.14
N LYS A 397 35.10 56.38 -4.20
CA LYS A 397 34.86 54.99 -3.81
C LYS A 397 33.48 54.80 -3.17
N ALA A 398 33.06 55.74 -2.32
CA ALA A 398 31.73 55.71 -1.71
C ALA A 398 30.61 55.81 -2.76
N GLN A 399 30.75 56.70 -3.75
CA GLN A 399 29.79 56.82 -4.87
C GLN A 399 29.76 55.55 -5.73
N LEU A 400 30.91 54.96 -6.01
CA LEU A 400 30.99 53.71 -6.76
C LEU A 400 30.35 52.54 -6.00
N LEU A 401 30.56 52.45 -4.67
CA LEU A 401 29.88 51.49 -3.81
C LEU A 401 28.37 51.74 -3.74
N GLN A 402 27.91 52.99 -3.76
CA GLN A 402 26.49 53.32 -3.83
C GLN A 402 25.86 52.80 -5.14
N PHE A 403 26.52 53.03 -6.27
CA PHE A 403 26.07 52.51 -7.57
C PHE A 403 26.08 50.97 -7.58
N LYS A 404 27.11 50.34 -7.02
CA LYS A 404 27.12 48.88 -6.83
C LYS A 404 25.98 48.39 -5.94
N GLY A 405 25.65 49.11 -4.87
CA GLY A 405 24.50 48.80 -4.03
C GLY A 405 23.19 48.81 -4.84
N TYR A 406 23.02 49.77 -5.75
CA TYR A 406 21.88 49.79 -6.67
C TYR A 406 21.85 48.58 -7.61
N LEU A 407 22.98 48.24 -8.24
CA LEU A 407 23.08 47.07 -9.12
C LEU A 407 22.87 45.75 -8.37
N HIS A 408 23.33 45.68 -7.13
CA HIS A 408 23.25 44.47 -6.32
C HIS A 408 21.81 44.03 -6.02
N LEU A 409 20.85 44.98 -5.99
CA LEU A 409 19.42 44.66 -5.88
C LEU A 409 18.93 43.76 -7.02
N PHE A 410 19.43 44.01 -8.24
CA PHE A 410 19.11 43.19 -9.42
C PHE A 410 19.92 41.91 -9.42
N ASP A 411 21.23 41.97 -9.12
CA ASP A 411 22.08 40.79 -9.08
C ASP A 411 21.58 39.74 -8.09
N GLN A 412 21.19 40.15 -6.87
CA GLN A 412 20.73 39.21 -5.86
C GLN A 412 19.45 38.51 -6.33
N LEU A 413 18.49 39.26 -6.86
CA LEU A 413 17.26 38.68 -7.40
C LEU A 413 17.56 37.70 -8.53
N LEU A 414 18.43 38.06 -9.48
CA LEU A 414 18.77 37.21 -10.62
C LEU A 414 19.57 35.97 -10.20
N ALA A 415 20.47 36.12 -9.23
CA ALA A 415 21.20 35.00 -8.64
C ALA A 415 20.23 34.02 -7.98
N ASP A 416 19.29 34.51 -7.19
CA ASP A 416 18.26 33.68 -6.54
C ASP A 416 17.34 33.02 -7.57
N GLN A 417 16.94 33.70 -8.65
CA GLN A 417 16.15 33.08 -9.73
C GLN A 417 16.89 31.94 -10.43
N HIS A 418 18.20 32.07 -10.64
CA HIS A 418 19.01 30.98 -11.17
C HIS A 418 19.09 29.81 -10.18
N LYS A 419 19.30 30.10 -8.90
CA LYS A 419 19.33 29.07 -7.86
C LYS A 419 17.99 28.38 -7.69
N GLN A 420 16.88 29.09 -7.88
CA GLN A 420 15.54 28.54 -7.77
C GLN A 420 15.29 27.39 -8.75
N ILE A 421 15.98 27.35 -9.90
CA ILE A 421 15.83 26.25 -10.86
C ILE A 421 16.35 24.93 -10.27
N ASP A 422 17.41 24.96 -9.46
CA ASP A 422 17.96 23.78 -8.77
C ASP A 422 16.94 23.11 -7.84
N ILE A 423 15.83 23.78 -7.51
CA ILE A 423 14.79 23.21 -6.65
C ILE A 423 13.93 22.16 -7.37
N LEU A 424 13.88 22.18 -8.71
CA LEU A 424 12.95 21.37 -9.49
C LEU A 424 13.08 19.87 -9.21
N PRO A 425 14.29 19.27 -9.17
CA PRO A 425 14.44 17.86 -8.84
C PRO A 425 13.96 17.50 -7.44
N HIS A 426 13.93 18.46 -6.50
CA HIS A 426 13.54 18.21 -5.11
C HIS A 426 12.06 18.45 -4.85
N VAL A 427 11.47 19.50 -5.44
CA VAL A 427 10.06 19.86 -5.27
C VAL A 427 9.14 18.91 -6.05
N LEU A 428 9.60 18.41 -7.20
CA LEU A 428 8.84 17.45 -8.01
C LEU A 428 9.08 16.00 -7.62
N ALA A 429 10.09 15.72 -6.79
CA ALA A 429 10.38 14.39 -6.29
C ALA A 429 9.39 13.94 -5.21
N LEU A 430 9.39 12.63 -4.97
CA LEU A 430 8.72 12.06 -3.82
C LEU A 430 9.40 12.56 -2.53
N PRO A 431 8.61 12.96 -1.52
CA PRO A 431 9.17 13.45 -0.27
C PRO A 431 9.90 12.31 0.44
N GLN A 432 11.18 12.53 0.75
CA GLN A 432 12.01 11.54 1.42
C GLN A 432 11.53 11.29 2.85
N GLN A 433 11.31 10.03 3.22
CA GLN A 433 10.78 9.65 4.54
C GLN A 433 11.59 10.22 5.71
N GLN A 434 12.91 10.33 5.56
CA GLN A 434 13.82 10.86 6.59
C GLN A 434 13.55 12.34 6.93
N SER A 435 12.95 13.10 6.01
CA SER A 435 12.68 14.54 6.18
C SER A 435 11.46 14.82 7.07
N PHE A 436 10.46 13.92 7.08
CA PHE A 436 9.16 14.22 7.71
C PHE A 436 8.72 13.18 8.75
N GLU A 437 9.16 11.92 8.67
CA GLU A 437 8.53 10.84 9.45
C GLU A 437 8.76 10.98 10.95
N PHE A 438 9.94 11.45 11.37
CA PHE A 438 10.20 11.74 12.78
C PHE A 438 9.23 12.81 13.33
N LEU A 439 9.01 13.88 12.58
CA LEU A 439 8.03 14.92 12.94
C LEU A 439 6.63 14.33 13.00
N GLY A 440 6.29 13.45 12.04
CA GLY A 440 5.02 12.72 12.01
C GLY A 440 4.79 11.87 13.25
N MET A 441 5.79 11.12 13.70
CA MET A 441 5.72 10.32 14.92
C MET A 441 5.45 11.18 16.16
N VAL A 442 6.13 12.33 16.28
CA VAL A 442 5.92 13.26 17.41
C VAL A 442 4.49 13.82 17.40
N LEU A 443 3.96 14.18 16.22
CA LEU A 443 2.57 14.62 16.09
C LEU A 443 1.56 13.49 16.35
N ASP A 444 1.89 12.25 16.00
CA ASP A 444 1.05 11.08 16.32
C ASP A 444 0.98 10.86 17.85
N CYS A 445 2.08 11.07 18.57
CA CYS A 445 2.09 11.07 20.04
C CYS A 445 1.15 12.16 20.60
N MET A 446 1.17 13.37 20.02
CA MET A 446 0.25 14.44 20.44
C MET A 446 -1.21 14.08 20.22
N LEU A 447 -1.55 13.48 19.08
CA LEU A 447 -2.92 13.00 18.80
C LEU A 447 -3.35 11.90 19.77
N ALA A 448 -2.40 11.03 20.17
CA ALA A 448 -2.61 10.00 21.17
C ALA A 448 -2.57 10.53 22.62
N SER A 449 -2.45 11.85 22.84
CA SER A 449 -2.33 12.44 24.18
C SER A 449 -1.16 11.85 25.00
N GLU A 450 -0.09 11.42 24.32
CA GLU A 450 1.12 10.88 24.94
C GLU A 450 2.04 12.02 25.39
N ALA A 451 2.74 11.85 26.52
CA ALA A 451 3.73 12.82 26.97
C ALA A 451 4.96 12.83 26.06
N ILE A 452 5.55 14.01 25.83
CA ILE A 452 6.75 14.17 24.98
C ILE A 452 7.91 14.61 25.87
N SER A 453 9.02 13.87 25.84
CA SER A 453 10.21 14.24 26.61
C SER A 453 10.93 15.45 26.01
N GLU A 454 11.66 16.18 26.85
CA GLU A 454 12.46 17.35 26.43
C GLU A 454 13.47 16.99 25.33
N SER A 455 14.10 15.82 25.40
CA SER A 455 15.01 15.33 24.36
C SER A 455 14.33 15.14 22.99
N VAL A 456 13.08 14.69 22.98
CA VAL A 456 12.28 14.53 21.76
C VAL A 456 11.83 15.89 21.24
N LEU A 457 11.45 16.82 22.12
CA LEU A 457 11.12 18.20 21.75
C LEU A 457 12.31 18.94 21.12
N HIS A 458 13.51 18.81 21.71
CA HIS A 458 14.72 19.40 21.15
C HIS A 458 15.00 18.87 19.74
N LYS A 459 14.87 17.54 19.55
CA LYS A 459 15.02 16.90 18.24
C LYS A 459 13.90 17.29 17.27
N PHE A 460 12.67 17.52 17.75
CA PHE A 460 11.56 18.02 16.94
C PHE A 460 11.92 19.38 16.34
N TRP A 461 12.40 20.33 17.15
CA TRP A 461 12.80 21.65 16.65
C TRP A 461 13.98 21.60 15.67
N GLN A 462 15.00 20.79 15.95
CA GLN A 462 16.11 20.55 15.01
C GLN A 462 15.62 20.01 13.65
N ARG A 463 14.56 19.20 13.64
CA ARG A 463 13.99 18.63 12.42
C ARG A 463 13.02 19.59 11.73
N ALA A 464 12.32 20.42 12.48
CA ALA A 464 11.42 21.44 11.94
C ALA A 464 12.21 22.50 11.14
N ILE A 465 13.37 22.92 11.64
CA ILE A 465 14.26 23.86 10.93
C ILE A 465 15.00 23.22 9.75
N SER A 466 15.09 21.88 9.72
CA SER A 466 15.71 21.15 8.61
C SER A 466 14.70 20.74 7.53
N LEU A 467 13.48 21.27 7.55
CA LEU A 467 12.51 21.02 6.48
C LEU A 467 13.03 21.59 5.15
N PRO A 468 12.73 20.94 4.02
CA PRO A 468 13.18 21.44 2.72
C PRO A 468 12.73 22.88 2.47
N HIS A 469 13.63 23.72 1.97
CA HIS A 469 13.28 25.05 1.48
C HIS A 469 12.45 24.95 0.20
N THR A 470 11.53 25.88 0.02
CA THR A 470 10.73 26.06 -1.20
C THR A 470 11.19 27.25 -2.03
N GLN A 471 12.02 28.11 -1.43
CA GLN A 471 12.76 29.16 -2.13
C GLN A 471 14.23 29.04 -1.82
N LEU A 472 15.10 29.18 -2.82
CA LEU A 472 16.54 29.09 -2.63
C LEU A 472 17.20 30.44 -2.92
N SER A 473 18.09 30.84 -2.03
CA SER A 473 18.97 31.98 -2.24
C SER A 473 20.41 31.53 -2.47
N GLN A 474 21.17 32.31 -3.23
CA GLN A 474 22.61 32.12 -3.36
C GLN A 474 23.37 33.44 -3.30
N ALA A 475 24.65 33.34 -2.95
CA ALA A 475 25.54 34.49 -2.93
C ALA A 475 25.83 34.98 -4.36
N VAL A 476 25.80 36.30 -4.56
CA VAL A 476 26.43 36.90 -5.74
C VAL A 476 27.95 36.84 -5.58
N THR A 477 28.62 36.06 -6.43
CA THR A 477 30.07 35.85 -6.41
C THR A 477 30.78 36.58 -7.56
N GLY A 478 32.12 36.56 -7.57
CA GLY A 478 32.92 37.16 -8.66
C GLY A 478 33.10 38.69 -8.61
N ILE A 479 32.36 39.38 -7.74
CA ILE A 479 32.36 40.85 -7.64
C ILE A 479 33.04 41.36 -6.36
N SER A 480 33.66 42.54 -6.43
CA SER A 480 34.31 43.22 -5.30
C SER A 480 33.35 44.08 -4.48
N GLY A 481 33.66 44.35 -3.21
CA GLY A 481 32.96 45.33 -2.37
C GLY A 481 31.63 44.87 -1.76
N VAL A 482 31.21 43.61 -1.96
CA VAL A 482 29.96 43.05 -1.42
C VAL A 482 29.90 43.13 0.10
N ASN A 483 31.05 43.00 0.77
CA ASN A 483 31.21 43.13 2.22
C ASN A 483 30.73 44.47 2.79
N HIS A 484 30.64 45.51 1.95
CA HIS A 484 30.10 46.82 2.35
C HIS A 484 28.60 46.97 2.06
N LEU A 485 28.01 46.06 1.29
CA LEU A 485 26.63 46.14 0.81
C LEU A 485 25.67 45.28 1.64
N ILE A 486 26.16 44.15 2.17
CA ILE A 486 25.36 43.23 2.97
C ILE A 486 25.61 43.44 4.47
N ARG A 487 24.57 43.19 5.27
CA ARG A 487 24.68 43.21 6.75
C ARG A 487 25.07 41.85 7.34
N VAL A 488 24.92 40.78 6.56
CA VAL A 488 25.26 39.41 6.97
C VAL A 488 26.78 39.22 6.92
N ALA A 489 27.32 38.42 7.83
CA ALA A 489 28.73 38.07 7.80
C ALA A 489 29.10 37.39 6.47
N MET A 490 30.20 37.84 5.84
CA MET A 490 30.60 37.36 4.52
C MET A 490 30.71 35.82 4.41
N PRO A 491 31.26 35.08 5.40
CA PRO A 491 31.28 33.61 5.31
C PRO A 491 29.87 33.01 5.19
N SER A 492 28.93 33.45 6.03
CA SER A 492 27.54 32.98 6.01
C SER A 492 26.82 33.36 4.73
N TYR A 493 27.05 34.58 4.22
CA TYR A 493 26.46 34.99 2.95
C TYR A 493 27.01 34.18 1.77
N LEU A 494 28.31 33.86 1.76
CA LEU A 494 28.90 33.03 0.70
C LEU A 494 28.37 31.59 0.72
N GLU A 495 28.05 31.06 1.90
CA GLU A 495 27.51 29.70 2.05
C GLU A 495 26.01 29.61 1.74
N GLN A 496 25.20 30.58 2.19
CA GLN A 496 23.73 30.48 2.18
C GLN A 496 23.01 31.66 1.50
N GLY A 497 23.73 32.60 0.90
CA GLY A 497 23.13 33.81 0.33
C GLY A 497 22.33 34.60 1.36
N LEU A 498 21.12 35.03 0.98
CA LEU A 498 20.13 35.67 1.85
C LEU A 498 18.97 34.72 2.19
N GLN A 499 19.25 33.43 2.35
CA GLN A 499 18.22 32.39 2.53
C GLN A 499 17.22 32.73 3.63
N GLN A 500 17.69 33.11 4.83
CA GLN A 500 16.83 33.42 5.98
C GLN A 500 15.96 34.68 5.78
N GLN A 501 16.34 35.59 4.88
CA GLN A 501 15.50 36.74 4.51
C GLN A 501 14.50 36.40 3.41
N LEU A 502 14.86 35.48 2.52
CA LEU A 502 14.00 35.02 1.43
C LEU A 502 12.89 34.11 1.94
N GLU A 503 13.24 33.12 2.78
CA GLU A 503 12.32 32.17 3.39
C GLU A 503 12.84 31.79 4.78
N ILE A 504 12.09 32.17 5.82
CA ILE A 504 12.41 31.81 7.21
C ILE A 504 12.00 30.35 7.43
N ASP A 505 12.87 29.60 8.10
CA ASP A 505 12.63 28.22 8.49
C ASP A 505 11.36 28.07 9.33
N PHE A 506 10.62 26.98 9.11
CA PHE A 506 9.40 26.63 9.82
C PHE A 506 8.38 27.79 9.93
N SER A 507 8.31 28.63 8.89
CA SER A 507 7.33 29.71 8.76
C SER A 507 6.01 29.20 8.14
N ILE A 508 4.92 29.95 8.35
CA ILE A 508 3.63 29.69 7.70
C ILE A 508 3.79 29.66 6.18
N ALA A 509 4.56 30.59 5.60
CA ALA A 509 4.78 30.68 4.16
C ALA A 509 5.49 29.44 3.59
N GLN A 510 6.54 28.94 4.26
CA GLN A 510 7.25 27.72 3.86
C GLN A 510 6.30 26.51 3.94
N LEU A 511 5.61 26.33 5.07
CA LEU A 511 4.72 25.20 5.29
C LEU A 511 3.53 25.20 4.32
N THR A 512 2.98 26.36 3.97
CA THR A 512 1.92 26.47 2.95
C THR A 512 2.44 26.01 1.59
N ARG A 513 3.63 26.46 1.17
CA ARG A 513 4.21 26.05 -0.13
C ARG A 513 4.57 24.57 -0.18
N LEU A 514 5.09 24.01 0.90
CA LEU A 514 5.32 22.57 1.05
C LEU A 514 4.00 21.78 0.91
N ASN A 515 2.92 22.26 1.54
CA ASN A 515 1.60 21.66 1.41
C ASN A 515 1.07 21.71 -0.03
N ASP A 516 1.21 22.84 -0.70
CA ASP A 516 0.74 23.03 -2.08
C ASP A 516 1.54 22.16 -3.06
N SER A 517 2.86 22.03 -2.86
CA SER A 517 3.70 21.12 -3.62
C SER A 517 3.24 19.67 -3.47
N ALA A 518 3.09 19.18 -2.24
CA ALA A 518 2.63 17.82 -1.99
C ALA A 518 1.21 17.57 -2.53
N ALA A 519 0.33 18.59 -2.45
CA ALA A 519 -1.01 18.51 -3.04
C ALA A 519 -0.97 18.45 -4.58
N HIS A 520 -0.06 19.19 -5.22
CA HIS A 520 0.15 19.13 -6.67
C HIS A 520 0.60 17.72 -7.10
N LEU A 521 1.51 17.09 -6.34
CA LEU A 521 1.94 15.72 -6.62
C LEU A 521 0.79 14.71 -6.45
N LEU A 522 -0.02 14.83 -5.39
CA LEU A 522 -1.19 13.96 -5.18
C LEU A 522 -2.25 14.12 -6.28
N ALA A 523 -2.41 15.33 -6.82
CA ALA A 523 -3.37 15.60 -7.89
C ALA A 523 -3.07 14.80 -9.18
N ARG A 524 -1.82 14.37 -9.40
CA ARG A 524 -1.45 13.47 -10.52
C ARG A 524 -2.14 12.11 -10.44
N PHE A 525 -2.55 11.72 -9.24
CA PHE A 525 -3.28 10.48 -8.98
C PHE A 525 -4.78 10.71 -8.72
N ALA A 526 -5.28 11.92 -9.01
CA ALA A 526 -6.65 12.35 -8.72
C ALA A 526 -7.04 12.24 -7.23
N ILE A 527 -6.07 12.30 -6.32
CA ILE A 527 -6.30 12.24 -4.88
C ILE A 527 -6.39 13.65 -4.29
N LYS A 528 -7.40 13.87 -3.45
CA LYS A 528 -7.56 15.10 -2.66
C LYS A 528 -7.96 14.74 -1.23
N LEU A 529 -7.17 15.21 -0.27
CA LEU A 529 -7.45 15.03 1.16
C LEU A 529 -8.66 15.88 1.62
N PRO A 530 -9.35 15.46 2.69
CA PRO A 530 -10.41 16.25 3.33
C PRO A 530 -9.93 17.63 3.78
N ASN A 531 -10.90 18.53 3.99
CA ASN A 531 -10.61 19.84 4.56
C ASN A 531 -10.02 19.69 5.97
N ALA A 532 -8.82 20.23 6.18
CA ALA A 532 -8.09 20.11 7.44
C ALA A 532 -8.84 20.68 8.67
N ASN A 533 -9.75 21.64 8.48
CA ASN A 533 -10.59 22.15 9.57
C ASN A 533 -11.55 21.09 10.12
N LEU A 534 -11.93 20.11 9.29
CA LEU A 534 -12.77 18.99 9.70
C LEU A 534 -11.97 17.92 10.44
N LEU A 535 -10.64 17.86 10.26
CA LEU A 535 -9.76 16.86 10.88
C LEU A 535 -9.44 17.15 12.35
N LYS A 536 -9.89 18.28 12.90
CA LYS A 536 -9.81 18.63 14.34
C LYS A 536 -8.42 18.59 14.98
N TYR A 537 -7.33 18.72 14.22
CA TYR A 537 -5.96 18.75 14.74
C TYR A 537 -5.72 19.86 15.77
N ARG A 538 -6.35 21.03 15.58
CA ARG A 538 -6.22 22.18 16.48
C ARG A 538 -6.62 21.84 17.91
N GLU A 539 -7.68 21.04 18.09
CA GLU A 539 -8.20 20.65 19.41
C GLU A 539 -7.20 19.75 20.18
N ALA A 540 -6.49 18.87 19.47
CA ALA A 540 -5.48 18.01 20.08
C ALA A 540 -4.16 18.76 20.35
N PHE A 541 -3.67 19.54 19.38
CA PHE A 541 -2.38 20.23 19.52
C PHE A 541 -2.43 21.39 20.53
N SER A 542 -3.61 21.97 20.80
CA SER A 542 -3.72 23.04 21.81
C SER A 542 -3.26 22.62 23.21
N PHE A 543 -3.36 21.33 23.55
CA PHE A 543 -2.89 20.82 24.86
C PHE A 543 -1.36 20.86 25.03
N TYR A 544 -0.61 20.97 23.94
CA TYR A 544 0.86 20.95 23.93
C TYR A 544 1.48 22.34 23.80
N MET A 545 0.67 23.40 23.74
CA MET A 545 1.16 24.75 23.46
C MET A 545 2.11 25.25 24.55
N SER A 546 1.79 24.99 25.82
CA SER A 546 2.67 25.39 26.94
C SER A 546 4.06 24.74 26.87
N ALA A 547 4.12 23.48 26.45
CA ALA A 547 5.38 22.73 26.34
C ALA A 547 6.22 23.12 25.11
N LEU A 548 5.57 23.58 24.03
CA LEU A 548 6.24 23.94 22.78
C LEU A 548 6.57 25.44 22.71
N SER A 549 5.78 26.29 23.35
CA SER A 549 5.97 27.75 23.34
C SER A 549 7.25 28.16 24.08
N GLY A 550 7.93 29.19 23.57
CA GLY A 550 9.11 29.77 24.24
C GLY A 550 10.42 29.00 24.05
N CYS A 551 10.48 28.06 23.10
CA CYS A 551 11.72 27.40 22.72
C CYS A 551 12.65 28.38 21.98
N GLU A 552 13.91 28.52 22.42
CA GLU A 552 14.90 29.37 21.75
C GLU A 552 15.25 28.90 20.33
N LEU A 553 14.96 27.63 19.99
CA LEU A 553 15.18 27.07 18.66
C LEU A 553 14.06 27.38 17.67
N ASP A 554 12.96 28.03 18.08
CA ASP A 554 11.88 28.38 17.17
C ASP A 554 12.28 29.59 16.29
N PRO A 555 12.54 29.39 14.99
CA PRO A 555 12.97 30.48 14.10
C PRO A 555 11.88 31.51 13.83
N SER A 556 10.60 31.15 13.99
CA SER A 556 9.43 31.95 13.59
C SER A 556 8.51 32.27 14.79
N HIS A 557 9.10 32.70 15.90
CA HIS A 557 8.42 32.96 17.18
C HIS A 557 7.31 34.05 17.11
N GLU A 558 7.32 34.92 16.10
CA GLU A 558 6.29 35.95 15.90
C GLU A 558 4.98 35.40 15.29
N GLU A 559 5.02 34.20 14.68
CA GLU A 559 3.87 33.58 14.00
C GLU A 559 3.12 32.58 14.90
N ASP A 560 1.82 32.40 14.65
CA ASP A 560 0.97 31.45 15.41
C ASP A 560 1.45 30.00 15.28
N LEU A 561 2.12 29.50 16.32
CA LEU A 561 2.68 28.15 16.39
C LEU A 561 1.61 27.07 16.17
N LEU A 562 0.39 27.27 16.69
CA LEU A 562 -0.68 26.29 16.55
C LEU A 562 -1.09 26.11 15.07
N THR A 563 -1.15 27.21 14.31
CA THR A 563 -1.39 27.16 12.86
C THR A 563 -0.24 26.48 12.13
N ARG A 564 1.02 26.76 12.51
CA ARG A 564 2.20 26.09 11.94
C ARG A 564 2.19 24.58 12.17
N LEU A 565 1.86 24.10 13.38
CA LEU A 565 1.74 22.67 13.68
C LEU A 565 0.64 21.99 12.86
N VAL A 566 -0.49 22.66 12.67
CA VAL A 566 -1.58 22.15 11.81
C VAL A 566 -1.15 22.07 10.34
N LEU A 567 -0.41 23.06 9.83
CA LEU A 567 0.15 23.01 8.48
C LEU A 567 1.21 21.92 8.34
N LEU A 568 2.08 21.76 9.32
CA LEU A 568 3.07 20.69 9.38
C LEU A 568 2.39 19.32 9.34
N ARG A 569 1.34 19.11 10.13
CA ARG A 569 0.58 17.85 10.11
C ARG A 569 0.00 17.56 8.73
N GLN A 570 -0.61 18.57 8.11
CA GLN A 570 -1.17 18.43 6.77
C GLN A 570 -0.12 18.08 5.71
N TYR A 571 1.09 18.62 5.84
CA TYR A 571 2.19 18.31 4.93
C TYR A 571 2.62 16.85 5.12
N ILE A 572 2.86 16.43 6.38
CA ILE A 572 3.23 15.06 6.72
C ILE A 572 2.21 14.03 6.24
N ASP A 573 0.90 14.29 6.43
CA ASP A 573 -0.15 13.37 5.99
C ASP A 573 -0.14 13.21 4.45
N LYS A 574 0.11 14.29 3.70
CA LYS A 574 0.29 14.22 2.24
C LYS A 574 1.55 13.45 1.86
N CYS A 575 2.67 13.69 2.54
CA CYS A 575 3.93 12.99 2.28
C CYS A 575 3.82 11.48 2.53
N ARG A 576 3.16 11.08 3.64
CA ARG A 576 2.88 9.68 3.95
C ARG A 576 2.01 9.05 2.86
N LEU A 577 0.95 9.73 2.43
CA LEU A 577 0.07 9.24 1.37
C LEU A 577 0.78 9.11 0.02
N LEU A 578 1.63 10.07 -0.36
CA LEU A 578 2.45 10.02 -1.59
C LEU A 578 3.38 8.80 -1.59
N ASN A 579 4.03 8.51 -0.47
CA ASN A 579 4.93 7.36 -0.33
C ASN A 579 4.19 6.01 -0.30
N GLU A 580 2.89 5.99 -0.02
CA GLU A 580 2.07 4.78 0.07
C GLU A 580 1.19 4.54 -1.17
N ILE A 581 1.10 5.49 -2.10
CA ILE A 581 0.09 5.45 -3.16
C ILE A 581 0.21 4.23 -4.09
N GLY A 582 1.43 3.78 -4.38
CA GLY A 582 1.67 2.58 -5.18
C GLY A 582 1.15 1.31 -4.51
N THR A 583 1.36 1.17 -3.20
CA THR A 583 0.88 0.02 -2.43
C THR A 583 -0.64 0.07 -2.21
N LEU A 584 -1.20 1.27 -2.03
CA LEU A 584 -2.64 1.49 -1.89
C LEU A 584 -3.41 1.12 -3.17
N GLY A 585 -2.85 1.42 -4.34
CA GLY A 585 -3.48 1.16 -5.65
C GLY A 585 -3.67 -0.33 -5.95
N HIS A 586 -2.67 -1.15 -5.66
CA HIS A 586 -2.63 -2.59 -5.95
C HIS A 586 -3.67 -3.42 -5.16
N ASN A 587 -4.15 -2.90 -4.02
CA ASN A 587 -4.88 -3.67 -3.02
C ASN A 587 -6.20 -3.01 -2.57
N ARG A 588 -6.75 -2.09 -3.37
CA ARG A 588 -7.91 -1.25 -2.98
C ARG A 588 -9.10 -2.04 -2.43
N CYS A 589 -9.43 -3.18 -3.02
CA CYS A 589 -10.55 -4.03 -2.58
C CYS A 589 -10.08 -5.32 -1.90
N ARG A 590 -8.83 -5.37 -1.42
CA ARG A 590 -8.27 -6.59 -0.83
C ARG A 590 -9.02 -6.97 0.45
N GLY A 591 -9.48 -8.21 0.52
CA GLY A 591 -10.07 -8.82 1.71
C GLY A 591 -9.01 -9.18 2.77
N PHE A 592 -9.48 -9.51 3.96
CA PHE A 592 -8.66 -9.92 5.08
C PHE A 592 -7.82 -11.18 4.77
N ASN A 593 -6.51 -11.10 4.99
CA ASN A 593 -5.59 -12.22 4.88
C ASN A 593 -5.56 -13.04 6.19
N TYR A 594 -6.53 -13.93 6.33
CA TYR A 594 -6.68 -14.81 7.49
C TYR A 594 -5.54 -15.83 7.65
N LEU A 595 -4.68 -16.04 6.64
CA LEU A 595 -3.50 -16.91 6.71
C LEU A 595 -2.22 -16.17 7.12
N SER A 596 -2.29 -14.88 7.42
CA SER A 596 -1.11 -14.12 7.82
C SER A 596 -0.43 -14.72 9.06
N LYS A 597 0.90 -14.65 9.11
CA LYS A 597 1.71 -15.01 10.29
C LYS A 597 1.50 -14.03 11.45
N SER A 598 1.06 -12.81 11.15
CA SER A 598 0.80 -11.75 12.11
C SER A 598 -0.61 -11.18 11.91
N PRO A 599 -1.67 -12.00 12.10
CA PRO A 599 -3.03 -11.61 11.73
C PRO A 599 -3.55 -10.41 12.54
N LYS A 600 -2.96 -10.17 13.73
CA LYS A 600 -3.23 -8.99 14.57
C LYS A 600 -2.85 -7.66 13.93
N THR A 601 -1.83 -7.63 13.07
CA THR A 601 -1.31 -6.40 12.44
C THR A 601 -1.46 -6.40 10.92
N ALA A 602 -1.64 -7.58 10.31
CA ALA A 602 -1.73 -7.77 8.86
C ALA A 602 -3.18 -7.81 8.34
N HIS A 603 -4.13 -7.27 9.10
CA HIS A 603 -5.55 -7.24 8.74
C HIS A 603 -5.94 -6.05 7.85
N LEU A 604 -5.09 -5.03 7.79
CA LEU A 604 -5.41 -3.78 7.13
C LEU A 604 -5.44 -3.96 5.61
N SER A 605 -6.64 -3.99 5.05
CA SER A 605 -6.85 -3.79 3.62
C SER A 605 -6.36 -2.40 3.22
N SER A 606 -5.98 -2.22 1.95
CA SER A 606 -5.62 -0.88 1.48
C SER A 606 -6.80 0.09 1.48
N LEU A 607 -8.04 -0.42 1.49
CA LEU A 607 -9.23 0.37 1.80
C LEU A 607 -9.10 1.02 3.18
N SER A 608 -8.84 0.22 4.22
CA SER A 608 -8.66 0.75 5.58
C SER A 608 -7.53 1.76 5.64
N GLN A 609 -6.39 1.43 5.02
CA GLN A 609 -5.22 2.32 4.99
C GLN A 609 -5.52 3.66 4.30
N LEU A 610 -6.22 3.64 3.17
CA LEU A 610 -6.62 4.84 2.43
C LEU A 610 -7.55 5.72 3.28
N VAL A 611 -8.59 5.13 3.87
CA VAL A 611 -9.52 5.84 4.76
C VAL A 611 -8.78 6.43 5.95
N MET A 612 -7.91 5.65 6.59
CA MET A 612 -7.07 6.09 7.71
C MET A 612 -6.18 7.27 7.32
N ARG A 613 -5.52 7.21 6.16
CA ARG A 613 -4.67 8.30 5.66
C ARG A 613 -5.47 9.58 5.40
N ASN A 614 -6.68 9.47 4.87
CA ASN A 614 -7.56 10.62 4.65
C ASN A 614 -8.03 11.28 5.96
N LEU A 615 -8.13 10.50 7.04
CA LEU A 615 -8.54 10.97 8.37
C LEU A 615 -7.35 11.38 9.27
N GLY A 616 -6.12 11.20 8.78
CA GLY A 616 -4.91 11.45 9.55
C GLY A 616 -4.66 10.45 10.66
N PHE A 617 -5.25 9.26 10.58
CA PHE A 617 -4.96 8.16 11.50
C PHE A 617 -3.58 7.58 11.22
N SER A 618 -2.94 7.09 12.28
CA SER A 618 -1.69 6.34 12.13
C SER A 618 -2.03 4.97 11.55
N HIS A 619 -1.61 4.72 10.30
CA HIS A 619 -1.79 3.47 9.52
C HIS A 619 -1.49 2.19 10.31
N GLN A 620 -0.54 2.33 11.24
CA GLN A 620 -0.10 1.42 12.29
C GLN A 620 -1.09 0.92 13.33
N GLY A 621 -1.92 1.84 13.86
CA GLY A 621 -2.27 1.99 15.29
C GLY A 621 -2.01 0.74 16.13
N GLN A 622 -1.23 0.83 17.22
CA GLN A 622 -0.76 -0.34 18.00
C GLN A 622 -1.91 -1.20 18.58
N MET A 623 -2.54 -2.03 17.74
CA MET A 623 -3.66 -2.86 18.13
C MET A 623 -3.23 -3.80 19.28
N PRO A 624 -4.05 -3.92 20.34
CA PRO A 624 -5.42 -3.41 20.49
C PRO A 624 -5.57 -1.90 20.76
N LEU A 625 -6.64 -1.33 20.24
CA LEU A 625 -7.06 0.06 20.47
C LEU A 625 -7.39 0.33 21.93
N ALA A 626 -8.07 -0.58 22.63
CA ALA A 626 -8.55 -0.31 23.99
C ALA A 626 -7.41 -0.01 25.00
N THR A 627 -6.16 -0.37 24.67
CA THR A 627 -4.98 -0.17 25.53
C THR A 627 -4.34 1.20 25.44
N HIS A 628 -4.73 2.02 24.47
CA HIS A 628 -4.09 3.30 24.23
C HIS A 628 -5.05 4.31 23.57
N ASN A 629 -4.55 5.51 23.31
CA ASN A 629 -5.32 6.58 22.66
C ASN A 629 -4.97 6.76 21.18
N ARG A 630 -4.21 5.84 20.56
CA ARG A 630 -3.90 5.95 19.14
C ARG A 630 -5.15 5.66 18.32
N GLU A 631 -5.43 6.54 17.38
CA GLU A 631 -6.63 6.50 16.55
C GLU A 631 -6.46 5.51 15.39
N SER A 632 -7.39 4.57 15.29
CA SER A 632 -7.51 3.58 14.23
C SER A 632 -8.90 2.92 14.32
N PHE A 633 -9.16 1.90 13.51
CA PHE A 633 -10.40 1.11 13.52
C PHE A 633 -10.17 -0.31 13.02
N TYR A 634 -11.09 -1.21 13.36
CA TYR A 634 -11.14 -2.56 12.77
C TYR A 634 -12.11 -2.59 11.59
N LEU A 635 -11.72 -3.27 10.52
CA LEU A 635 -12.58 -3.63 9.39
C LEU A 635 -12.84 -5.13 9.42
N LEU A 636 -14.10 -5.53 9.49
CA LEU A 636 -14.52 -6.92 9.48
C LEU A 636 -15.48 -7.17 8.32
N GLU A 637 -15.29 -8.32 7.68
CA GLU A 637 -16.16 -8.83 6.62
C GLU A 637 -17.27 -9.66 7.26
N GLY A 638 -18.53 -9.28 7.02
CA GLY A 638 -19.71 -10.01 7.52
C GLY A 638 -19.68 -11.48 7.11
N ASP A 639 -19.41 -11.75 5.83
CA ASP A 639 -19.29 -13.08 5.22
C ASP A 639 -18.28 -14.01 5.92
N LEU A 640 -17.26 -13.46 6.60
CA LEU A 640 -16.30 -14.28 7.34
C LEU A 640 -16.79 -14.60 8.76
N ILE A 641 -17.62 -13.73 9.32
CA ILE A 641 -18.13 -13.82 10.69
C ILE A 641 -19.38 -14.71 10.72
N SER A 642 -20.30 -14.54 9.76
CA SER A 642 -21.60 -15.23 9.73
C SER A 642 -22.16 -15.29 8.32
N GLU A 643 -22.82 -16.41 8.00
CA GLU A 643 -23.51 -16.64 6.72
C GLU A 643 -24.72 -15.69 6.52
N GLN A 644 -25.19 -15.03 7.58
CA GLN A 644 -26.39 -14.17 7.55
C GLN A 644 -26.10 -12.72 7.10
N GLN A 645 -24.84 -12.27 7.18
CA GLN A 645 -24.44 -10.88 6.91
C GLN A 645 -23.68 -10.76 5.58
N SER A 646 -24.28 -11.25 4.50
CA SER A 646 -23.63 -11.14 3.20
C SER A 646 -23.51 -9.69 2.71
N GLU A 647 -22.43 -9.38 2.01
CA GLU A 647 -22.14 -8.06 1.43
C GLU A 647 -22.08 -6.92 2.45
N THR A 648 -21.83 -7.24 3.72
CA THR A 648 -21.78 -6.25 4.81
C THR A 648 -20.37 -6.08 5.36
N LEU A 649 -19.91 -4.84 5.49
CA LEU A 649 -18.65 -4.47 6.11
C LEU A 649 -18.88 -3.73 7.43
N PHE A 650 -18.30 -4.25 8.50
CA PHE A 650 -18.34 -3.65 9.83
C PHE A 650 -17.06 -2.84 10.08
N PHE A 651 -17.23 -1.56 10.38
CA PHE A 651 -16.16 -0.67 10.81
C PHE A 651 -16.30 -0.42 12.31
N VAL A 652 -15.45 -1.04 13.13
CA VAL A 652 -15.50 -0.93 14.60
C VAL A 652 -14.54 0.16 15.04
N LEU A 653 -15.12 1.23 15.59
CA LEU A 653 -14.47 2.52 15.81
C LEU A 653 -14.46 2.87 17.30
N PRO A 654 -13.35 3.41 17.85
CA PRO A 654 -13.32 3.89 19.22
C PRO A 654 -13.96 5.28 19.32
N ASN A 655 -14.60 5.61 20.44
CA ASN A 655 -15.28 6.91 20.63
C ASN A 655 -14.67 7.81 21.74
N TRP A 656 -13.47 7.50 22.25
CA TRP A 656 -12.93 8.17 23.45
C TRP A 656 -11.77 9.13 23.21
N THR A 657 -11.14 9.13 22.03
CA THR A 657 -10.04 10.07 21.75
C THR A 657 -10.58 11.48 21.54
N THR A 658 -9.74 12.51 21.72
CA THR A 658 -10.14 13.92 21.58
C THR A 658 -10.91 14.18 20.29
N ARG A 659 -10.46 13.62 19.15
CA ARG A 659 -11.16 13.79 17.88
C ARG A 659 -12.34 12.84 17.74
N LEU A 660 -12.19 11.57 18.09
CA LEU A 660 -13.23 10.55 17.87
C LEU A 660 -14.43 10.68 18.82
N ASN A 661 -14.30 11.43 19.91
CA ASN A 661 -15.43 11.82 20.76
C ASN A 661 -16.24 13.00 20.16
N ASN A 662 -15.72 13.69 19.14
CA ASN A 662 -16.40 14.82 18.51
C ASN A 662 -17.38 14.34 17.43
N GLU A 663 -18.69 14.58 17.62
CA GLU A 663 -19.74 14.14 16.67
C GLU A 663 -19.50 14.60 15.22
N ASN A 664 -18.97 15.81 15.01
CA ASN A 664 -18.71 16.31 13.66
C ASN A 664 -17.56 15.55 12.99
N PHE A 665 -16.57 15.13 13.77
CA PHE A 665 -15.50 14.28 13.27
C PHE A 665 -15.99 12.86 13.03
N GLN A 666 -16.85 12.30 13.89
CA GLN A 666 -17.49 11.00 13.65
C GLN A 666 -18.25 10.98 12.30
N ARG A 667 -19.06 12.01 12.02
CA ARG A 667 -19.75 12.16 10.72
C ARG A 667 -18.77 12.24 9.55
N LEU A 668 -17.63 12.91 9.72
CA LEU A 668 -16.57 12.93 8.70
C LEU A 668 -16.01 11.52 8.48
N VAL A 669 -15.67 10.81 9.55
CA VAL A 669 -15.14 9.43 9.48
C VAL A 669 -16.10 8.52 8.72
N GLU A 670 -17.39 8.51 9.09
CA GLU A 670 -18.42 7.72 8.40
C GLU A 670 -18.54 8.11 6.93
N SER A 671 -18.54 9.41 6.61
CA SER A 671 -18.60 9.88 5.22
C SER A 671 -17.40 9.42 4.38
N GLN A 672 -16.19 9.41 4.97
CA GLN A 672 -14.99 8.95 4.31
C GLN A 672 -15.02 7.44 4.08
N ILE A 673 -15.50 6.67 5.06
CA ILE A 673 -15.68 5.23 4.91
C ILE A 673 -16.63 4.93 3.74
N VAL A 674 -17.82 5.54 3.74
CA VAL A 674 -18.85 5.32 2.70
C VAL A 674 -18.35 5.72 1.31
N GLN A 675 -17.55 6.79 1.22
CA GLN A 675 -17.00 7.26 -0.06
C GLN A 675 -16.00 6.27 -0.70
N HIS A 676 -15.31 5.46 0.11
CA HIS A 676 -14.23 4.58 -0.37
C HIS A 676 -14.61 3.11 -0.48
N VAL A 677 -15.68 2.68 0.19
CA VAL A 677 -16.18 1.31 0.13
C VAL A 677 -16.82 1.02 -1.25
N PRO A 678 -16.72 -0.22 -1.80
CA PRO A 678 -17.39 -0.58 -3.04
C PRO A 678 -18.91 -0.35 -3.00
N LEU A 679 -19.49 0.15 -4.10
CA LEU A 679 -20.88 0.59 -4.17
C LEU A 679 -21.92 -0.50 -3.85
N HIS A 680 -21.59 -1.77 -4.09
CA HIS A 680 -22.49 -2.90 -3.83
C HIS A 680 -22.46 -3.38 -2.37
N MET A 681 -21.50 -2.93 -1.56
CA MET A 681 -21.37 -3.35 -0.15
C MET A 681 -22.18 -2.43 0.76
N THR A 682 -22.82 -3.03 1.77
CA THR A 682 -23.42 -2.31 2.89
C THR A 682 -22.37 -2.01 3.95
N VAL A 683 -22.31 -0.77 4.43
CA VAL A 683 -21.38 -0.35 5.48
C VAL A 683 -22.12 -0.17 6.79
N ARG A 684 -21.55 -0.69 7.88
CA ARG A 684 -22.03 -0.43 9.24
C ARG A 684 -20.90 0.06 10.13
N CYS A 685 -21.01 1.31 10.59
CA CYS A 685 -20.07 1.90 11.55
C CYS A 685 -20.55 1.62 12.97
N VAL A 686 -19.71 0.97 13.77
CA VAL A 686 -20.00 0.57 15.15
C VAL A 686 -19.07 1.33 16.08
N TRP A 687 -19.60 2.34 16.77
CA TRP A 687 -18.84 3.15 17.72
C TRP A 687 -18.87 2.51 19.11
N LEU A 688 -17.71 2.19 19.66
CA LEU A 688 -17.56 1.52 20.96
C LEU A 688 -16.83 2.41 21.97
N GLN A 689 -17.31 2.35 23.21
CA GLN A 689 -16.57 2.82 24.39
C GLN A 689 -15.36 1.93 24.65
N ARG A 690 -14.43 2.41 25.49
CA ARG A 690 -13.17 1.70 25.74
C ARG A 690 -13.39 0.30 26.33
N GLU A 691 -14.31 0.18 27.26
CA GLU A 691 -14.69 -1.07 27.91
C GLU A 691 -15.30 -2.05 26.89
N GLN A 692 -16.21 -1.56 26.04
CA GLN A 692 -16.85 -2.35 24.99
C GLN A 692 -15.83 -2.80 23.93
N MET A 693 -14.92 -1.91 23.52
CA MET A 693 -13.83 -2.23 22.59
C MET A 693 -12.93 -3.33 23.16
N SER A 694 -12.58 -3.27 24.45
CA SER A 694 -11.76 -4.29 25.11
C SER A 694 -12.40 -5.68 25.07
N LEU A 695 -13.72 -5.77 25.33
CA LEU A 695 -14.47 -7.02 25.23
C LEU A 695 -14.54 -7.52 23.78
N PHE A 696 -14.86 -6.62 22.84
CA PHE A 696 -14.86 -6.91 21.41
C PHE A 696 -13.50 -7.45 20.94
N GLU A 697 -12.40 -6.78 21.28
CA GLU A 697 -11.05 -7.18 20.87
C GLU A 697 -10.67 -8.55 21.43
N ARG A 698 -10.98 -8.82 22.70
CA ARG A 698 -10.76 -10.15 23.31
C ARG A 698 -11.47 -11.23 22.51
N LEU A 699 -12.75 -11.03 22.21
CA LEU A 699 -13.56 -12.01 21.47
C LEU A 699 -13.10 -12.13 20.00
N TYR A 700 -12.83 -11.01 19.35
CA TYR A 700 -12.35 -10.94 17.96
C TYR A 700 -11.01 -11.67 17.79
N TYR A 701 -10.06 -11.49 18.70
CA TYR A 701 -8.79 -12.22 18.64
C TYR A 701 -8.95 -13.71 18.96
N GLY A 702 -9.93 -14.07 19.80
CA GLY A 702 -10.35 -15.45 20.00
C GLY A 702 -10.85 -16.08 18.71
N TRP A 703 -11.87 -15.46 18.09
CA TRP A 703 -12.40 -15.86 16.78
C TRP A 703 -11.30 -15.99 15.73
N LEU A 704 -10.43 -14.97 15.62
CA LEU A 704 -9.38 -14.92 14.62
C LEU A 704 -8.39 -16.09 14.77
N ASN A 705 -8.14 -16.55 15.99
CA ASN A 705 -7.30 -17.70 16.25
C ASN A 705 -7.93 -18.99 15.73
N PHE A 706 -9.21 -19.24 16.06
CA PHE A 706 -9.94 -20.43 15.60
C PHE A 706 -10.17 -20.40 14.09
N TYR A 707 -10.63 -19.26 13.55
CA TYR A 707 -10.86 -19.08 12.12
C TYR A 707 -9.57 -19.25 11.32
N GLY A 708 -8.48 -18.59 11.73
CA GLY A 708 -7.19 -18.73 11.06
C GLY A 708 -6.65 -20.16 11.10
N GLN A 709 -6.84 -20.88 12.20
CA GLN A 709 -6.46 -22.29 12.31
C GLN A 709 -7.31 -23.19 11.42
N ALA A 710 -8.63 -23.02 11.45
CA ALA A 710 -9.58 -23.75 10.59
C ALA A 710 -9.23 -23.57 9.11
N GLN A 711 -8.83 -22.36 8.69
CA GLN A 711 -8.40 -22.12 7.33
C GLN A 711 -7.07 -22.82 7.00
N ARG A 712 -6.05 -22.76 7.87
CA ARG A 712 -4.76 -23.44 7.63
C ARG A 712 -4.91 -24.97 7.52
N GLU A 713 -5.85 -25.54 8.27
CA GLU A 713 -6.08 -26.99 8.33
C GLU A 713 -7.27 -27.42 7.45
N ARG A 714 -7.79 -26.54 6.59
CA ARG A 714 -9.00 -26.81 5.80
C ARG A 714 -8.89 -28.06 4.91
N PHE A 715 -7.69 -28.42 4.47
CA PHE A 715 -7.43 -29.62 3.66
C PHE A 715 -7.01 -30.85 4.50
N CYS A 716 -7.00 -30.75 5.83
CA CYS A 716 -6.68 -31.84 6.74
C CYS A 716 -7.96 -32.57 7.20
N GLU A 717 -7.92 -33.89 7.27
CA GLU A 717 -9.05 -34.69 7.76
C GLU A 717 -9.26 -34.52 9.27
N GLY A 718 -10.52 -34.50 9.72
CA GLY A 718 -10.88 -34.58 11.15
C GLY A 718 -10.95 -33.27 11.95
N GLN A 719 -10.87 -32.10 11.29
CA GLN A 719 -10.81 -30.78 11.96
C GLN A 719 -12.12 -29.98 11.94
N ALA A 720 -13.26 -30.61 11.63
CA ALA A 720 -14.56 -29.93 11.55
C ALA A 720 -14.98 -29.20 12.85
N HIS A 721 -14.50 -29.67 14.00
CA HIS A 721 -14.82 -29.05 15.29
C HIS A 721 -14.22 -27.64 15.45
N ILE A 722 -13.03 -27.36 14.90
CA ILE A 722 -12.38 -26.04 14.97
C ILE A 722 -13.17 -25.02 14.14
N ALA A 723 -13.62 -25.44 12.95
CA ALA A 723 -14.47 -24.64 12.09
C ALA A 723 -15.80 -24.29 12.79
N ASN A 724 -16.44 -25.27 13.43
CA ASN A 724 -17.69 -25.02 14.17
C ASN A 724 -17.49 -24.03 15.33
N VAL A 725 -16.39 -24.12 16.08
CA VAL A 725 -16.10 -23.14 17.15
C VAL A 725 -15.88 -21.74 16.57
N ALA A 726 -15.19 -21.64 15.42
CA ALA A 726 -15.02 -20.35 14.74
C ALA A 726 -16.38 -19.76 14.30
N THR A 727 -17.30 -20.59 13.80
CA THR A 727 -18.67 -20.18 13.45
C THR A 727 -19.45 -19.71 14.67
N ASP A 728 -19.46 -20.49 15.77
CA ASP A 728 -20.14 -20.14 17.02
C ASP A 728 -19.68 -18.77 17.58
N ILE A 729 -18.36 -18.52 17.60
CA ILE A 729 -17.81 -17.23 18.06
C ILE A 729 -18.14 -16.12 17.05
N GLY A 730 -18.16 -16.45 15.75
CA GLY A 730 -18.57 -15.55 14.68
C GLY A 730 -20.00 -15.05 14.86
N GLU A 731 -20.97 -15.93 15.09
CA GLU A 731 -22.36 -15.55 15.37
C GLU A 731 -22.48 -14.64 16.60
N LEU A 732 -21.69 -14.89 17.66
CA LEU A 732 -21.67 -14.01 18.84
C LEU A 732 -21.08 -12.63 18.50
N LEU A 733 -20.02 -12.57 17.70
CA LEU A 733 -19.46 -11.30 17.21
C LEU A 733 -20.47 -10.53 16.39
N GLU A 734 -21.21 -11.20 15.50
CA GLU A 734 -22.29 -10.58 14.74
C GLU A 734 -23.30 -9.92 15.68
N LEU A 735 -23.86 -10.65 16.64
CA LEU A 735 -24.85 -10.11 17.59
C LEU A 735 -24.36 -8.84 18.29
N ILE A 736 -23.11 -8.83 18.75
CA ILE A 736 -22.48 -7.68 19.41
C ILE A 736 -22.33 -6.49 18.46
N LEU A 737 -22.02 -6.74 17.18
CA LEU A 737 -21.88 -5.69 16.17
C LEU A 737 -23.23 -5.13 15.70
N LEU A 738 -24.30 -5.93 15.73
CA LEU A 738 -25.66 -5.46 15.42
C LEU A 738 -26.25 -4.62 16.57
N ASP A 739 -25.94 -4.95 17.82
CA ASP A 739 -26.42 -4.27 19.03
C ASP A 739 -25.28 -3.99 20.03
N SER A 740 -24.45 -2.99 19.69
CA SER A 740 -23.28 -2.62 20.50
C SER A 740 -23.62 -2.00 21.86
N GLY A 741 -24.90 -1.66 22.11
CA GLY A 741 -25.33 -1.16 23.42
C GLY A 741 -25.36 -2.26 24.49
N ARG A 742 -25.56 -3.51 24.07
CA ARG A 742 -25.79 -4.66 24.96
C ARG A 742 -24.65 -5.69 24.95
N VAL A 743 -23.41 -5.27 24.62
CA VAL A 743 -22.25 -6.18 24.50
C VAL A 743 -22.10 -7.13 25.70
N ILE A 744 -22.11 -6.59 26.91
CA ILE A 744 -21.95 -7.37 28.14
C ILE A 744 -23.12 -8.34 28.31
N GLU A 745 -24.35 -7.85 28.17
CA GLU A 745 -25.57 -8.63 28.31
C GLU A 745 -25.62 -9.80 27.32
N LEU A 746 -25.32 -9.55 26.04
CA LEU A 746 -25.31 -10.58 24.99
C LEU A 746 -24.29 -11.68 25.25
N ILE A 747 -23.10 -11.35 25.77
CA ILE A 747 -22.08 -12.35 26.13
C ILE A 747 -22.55 -13.20 27.32
N ILE A 748 -23.14 -12.58 28.34
CA ILE A 748 -23.67 -13.30 29.50
C ILE A 748 -24.83 -14.21 29.10
N GLU A 749 -25.79 -13.71 28.32
CA GLU A 749 -26.91 -14.51 27.78
C GLU A 749 -26.39 -15.67 26.93
N TYR A 750 -25.37 -15.44 26.11
CA TYR A 750 -24.72 -16.50 25.33
C TYR A 750 -24.13 -17.60 26.22
N VAL A 751 -23.43 -17.23 27.30
CA VAL A 751 -22.88 -18.20 28.26
C VAL A 751 -24.00 -18.97 28.96
N LEU A 752 -25.03 -18.28 29.45
CA LEU A 752 -26.16 -18.91 30.13
C LEU A 752 -26.91 -19.90 29.23
N ALA A 753 -26.95 -19.66 27.92
CA ALA A 753 -27.58 -20.56 26.95
C ALA A 753 -26.77 -21.85 26.69
N LYS A 754 -25.48 -21.90 27.05
CA LYS A 754 -24.62 -23.06 26.85
C LYS A 754 -24.73 -24.05 28.02
N PRO A 755 -24.56 -25.37 27.78
CA PRO A 755 -24.60 -26.37 28.84
C PRO A 755 -23.50 -26.12 29.88
N GLN A 756 -23.85 -26.15 31.17
CA GLN A 756 -22.98 -25.80 32.32
C GLN A 756 -22.50 -24.33 32.35
N GLY A 757 -23.01 -23.46 31.48
CA GLY A 757 -22.58 -22.06 31.42
C GLY A 757 -22.96 -21.25 32.67
N GLY A 758 -24.11 -21.53 33.27
CA GLY A 758 -24.51 -20.93 34.56
C GLY A 758 -23.53 -21.21 35.69
N GLU A 759 -23.13 -22.48 35.87
CA GLU A 759 -22.14 -22.90 36.89
C GLU A 759 -20.76 -22.24 36.67
N VAL A 760 -20.34 -22.11 35.40
CA VAL A 760 -19.08 -21.44 35.03
C VAL A 760 -19.14 -19.94 35.38
N LEU A 761 -20.23 -19.27 35.02
CA LEU A 761 -20.44 -17.86 35.31
C LEU A 761 -20.49 -17.59 36.82
N GLU A 762 -21.24 -18.40 37.56
CA GLU A 762 -21.32 -18.33 39.02
C GLU A 762 -19.92 -18.46 39.66
N THR A 763 -19.13 -19.44 39.21
CA THR A 763 -17.75 -19.64 39.69
C THR A 763 -16.90 -18.38 39.50
N TYR A 764 -16.97 -17.75 38.33
CA TYR A 764 -16.21 -16.52 38.06
C TYR A 764 -16.71 -15.32 38.88
N LEU A 765 -18.02 -15.19 39.06
CA LEU A 765 -18.62 -14.13 39.87
C LEU A 765 -18.19 -14.25 41.33
N LEU A 766 -18.28 -15.45 41.92
CA LEU A 766 -17.82 -15.73 43.27
C LEU A 766 -16.31 -15.50 43.42
N GLN A 767 -15.51 -15.93 42.45
CA GLN A 767 -14.06 -15.71 42.45
C GLN A 767 -13.71 -14.21 42.46
N ILE A 768 -14.41 -13.39 41.66
CA ILE A 768 -14.19 -11.94 41.61
C ILE A 768 -14.64 -11.29 42.92
N LEU A 769 -15.85 -11.59 43.40
CA LEU A 769 -16.37 -11.04 44.64
C LEU A 769 -15.46 -11.39 45.82
N GLN A 770 -14.99 -12.63 45.93
CA GLN A 770 -14.06 -13.04 46.98
C GLN A 770 -12.68 -12.37 46.84
N GLY A 771 -12.21 -12.16 45.60
CA GLY A 771 -10.91 -11.54 45.35
C GLY A 771 -10.82 -10.06 45.76
N TYR A 772 -11.94 -9.33 45.79
CA TYR A 772 -12.00 -7.94 46.23
C TYR A 772 -12.55 -7.74 47.65
N ALA A 773 -13.08 -8.79 48.27
CA ALA A 773 -13.54 -8.75 49.65
C ALA A 773 -12.33 -8.75 50.60
N SER A 774 -12.41 -7.95 51.67
CA SER A 774 -11.39 -7.89 52.73
C SER A 774 -11.44 -9.08 53.70
N ALA A 775 -12.48 -9.92 53.64
CA ALA A 775 -12.67 -11.15 54.41
C ALA A 775 -13.35 -12.24 53.55
N GLU A 776 -13.44 -13.47 54.07
CA GLU A 776 -14.17 -14.56 53.42
C GLU A 776 -15.68 -14.25 53.34
N LEU A 777 -16.25 -14.50 52.16
CA LEU A 777 -17.68 -14.41 51.92
C LEU A 777 -18.41 -15.61 52.55
N PRO A 778 -19.73 -15.49 52.81
CA PRO A 778 -20.52 -16.61 53.33
C PRO A 778 -20.47 -17.85 52.41
N ASP A 779 -20.28 -19.04 53.00
CA ASP A 779 -20.19 -20.32 52.27
C ASP A 779 -21.50 -20.71 51.53
N ASP A 780 -22.62 -20.05 51.85
CA ASP A 780 -23.97 -20.29 51.30
C ASP A 780 -24.40 -19.27 50.23
N LEU A 781 -23.45 -18.49 49.71
CA LEU A 781 -23.73 -17.49 48.67
C LEU A 781 -23.92 -18.15 47.30
N GLU A 782 -25.18 -18.30 46.88
CA GLU A 782 -25.54 -18.76 45.53
C GLU A 782 -25.89 -17.58 44.62
N LEU A 783 -25.27 -17.50 43.45
CA LEU A 783 -25.52 -16.49 42.42
C LEU A 783 -26.20 -17.15 41.21
N ASN A 784 -27.38 -17.70 41.47
CA ASN A 784 -28.18 -18.42 40.48
C ASN A 784 -29.21 -17.49 39.83
N GLY A 785 -28.96 -17.10 38.57
CA GLY A 785 -29.88 -16.28 37.78
C GLY A 785 -29.96 -16.73 36.32
N ASP A 786 -31.18 -16.87 35.81
CA ASP A 786 -31.44 -17.31 34.42
C ASP A 786 -31.33 -16.17 33.38
N SER A 787 -31.03 -14.94 33.82
CA SER A 787 -30.93 -13.77 32.95
C SER A 787 -29.91 -12.76 33.45
N TYR A 788 -29.41 -11.92 32.55
CA TYR A 788 -28.46 -10.84 32.85
C TYR A 788 -28.96 -9.93 33.98
N GLN A 789 -30.21 -9.49 33.93
CA GLN A 789 -30.77 -8.57 34.93
C GLN A 789 -30.85 -9.21 36.32
N ALA A 790 -31.26 -10.48 36.39
CA ALA A 790 -31.33 -11.21 37.66
C ALA A 790 -29.95 -11.33 38.32
N ILE A 791 -28.91 -11.60 37.52
CA ILE A 791 -27.52 -11.67 37.99
C ILE A 791 -27.03 -10.29 38.45
N MET A 792 -27.31 -9.23 37.68
CA MET A 792 -26.97 -7.86 38.07
C MET A 792 -27.61 -7.45 39.40
N ASP A 793 -28.89 -7.78 39.61
CA ASP A 793 -29.62 -7.47 40.83
C ASP A 793 -29.04 -8.23 42.03
N GLN A 794 -28.75 -9.53 41.88
CA GLN A 794 -28.12 -10.34 42.93
C GLN A 794 -26.73 -9.81 43.31
N ILE A 795 -25.87 -9.48 42.35
CA ILE A 795 -24.54 -8.92 42.66
C ILE A 795 -24.66 -7.57 43.38
N THR A 796 -25.62 -6.74 42.95
CA THR A 796 -25.88 -5.45 43.59
C THR A 796 -26.36 -5.66 45.03
N GLU A 797 -27.24 -6.62 45.26
CA GLU A 797 -27.72 -7.01 46.59
C GLU A 797 -26.55 -7.49 47.47
N VAL A 798 -25.69 -8.37 46.97
CA VAL A 798 -24.52 -8.89 47.70
C VAL A 798 -23.56 -7.78 48.10
N ILE A 799 -23.19 -6.88 47.17
CA ILE A 799 -22.29 -5.75 47.44
C ILE A 799 -22.94 -4.77 48.42
N SER A 800 -24.24 -4.50 48.29
CA SER A 800 -24.94 -3.58 49.19
C SER A 800 -25.09 -4.14 50.62
N THR A 801 -25.28 -5.46 50.74
CA THR A 801 -25.44 -6.15 52.02
C THR A 801 -24.12 -6.27 52.78
N HIS A 802 -23.00 -6.37 52.04
CA HIS A 802 -21.65 -6.51 52.60
C HIS A 802 -20.74 -5.33 52.20
N SER A 803 -21.29 -4.12 52.18
CA SER A 803 -20.60 -2.92 51.65
C SER A 803 -19.27 -2.62 52.35
N GLU A 804 -19.14 -3.00 53.62
CA GLU A 804 -17.94 -2.88 54.44
C GLU A 804 -16.78 -3.79 54.00
N LEU A 805 -17.06 -4.86 53.25
CA LEU A 805 -16.03 -5.79 52.78
C LEU A 805 -15.27 -5.25 51.56
N TYR A 806 -15.85 -4.29 50.84
CA TYR A 806 -15.37 -3.84 49.53
C TYR A 806 -14.77 -2.43 49.55
N PRO A 807 -13.83 -2.12 48.63
CA PRO A 807 -13.26 -0.78 48.53
C PRO A 807 -14.29 0.26 48.07
N GLN A 808 -14.09 1.52 48.46
CA GLN A 808 -14.98 2.62 48.04
C GLN A 808 -15.03 2.74 46.52
N GLY A 809 -16.25 2.77 45.95
CA GLY A 809 -16.49 2.86 44.52
C GLY A 809 -16.60 1.51 43.79
N PHE A 810 -16.42 0.39 44.49
CA PHE A 810 -16.68 -0.95 43.94
C PHE A 810 -18.17 -1.14 43.67
N ASN A 811 -18.52 -1.65 42.49
CA ASN A 811 -19.92 -1.81 42.07
C ASN A 811 -20.15 -3.05 41.22
N ALA A 812 -21.43 -3.43 41.06
CA ALA A 812 -21.84 -4.61 40.32
C ALA A 812 -21.43 -4.57 38.84
N GLN A 813 -21.38 -3.38 38.22
CA GLN A 813 -20.98 -3.23 36.82
C GLN A 813 -19.51 -3.64 36.61
N GLN A 814 -18.61 -3.30 37.54
CA GLN A 814 -17.21 -3.74 37.50
C GLN A 814 -17.07 -5.25 37.64
N VAL A 815 -17.83 -5.87 38.56
CA VAL A 815 -17.84 -7.32 38.76
C VAL A 815 -18.29 -8.03 37.50
N ILE A 816 -19.43 -7.62 36.93
CA ILE A 816 -19.95 -8.21 35.69
C ILE A 816 -18.99 -8.00 34.52
N TYR A 817 -18.39 -6.82 34.38
CA TYR A 817 -17.42 -6.58 33.32
C TYR A 817 -16.22 -7.54 33.40
N LEU A 818 -15.66 -7.73 34.60
CA LEU A 818 -14.56 -8.67 34.83
C LEU A 818 -15.01 -10.13 34.61
N ALA A 819 -16.20 -10.49 35.04
CA ALA A 819 -16.76 -11.83 34.80
C ALA A 819 -16.96 -12.08 33.30
N THR A 820 -17.44 -11.07 32.56
CA THR A 820 -17.61 -11.12 31.10
C THR A 820 -16.26 -11.35 30.41
N GLN A 821 -15.18 -10.73 30.89
CA GLN A 821 -13.83 -11.00 30.36
C GLN A 821 -13.41 -12.47 30.56
N LEU A 822 -13.65 -13.03 31.75
CA LEU A 822 -13.35 -14.44 32.04
C LEU A 822 -14.23 -15.38 31.22
N CYS A 823 -15.49 -15.04 31.01
CA CYS A 823 -16.40 -15.74 30.13
C CYS A 823 -15.90 -15.77 28.68
N ILE A 824 -15.43 -14.64 28.13
CA ILE A 824 -14.81 -14.62 26.79
C ILE A 824 -13.59 -15.54 26.75
N ASP A 825 -12.72 -15.47 27.76
CA ASP A 825 -11.53 -16.31 27.82
C ASP A 825 -11.92 -17.80 27.85
N HIS A 826 -12.99 -18.17 28.56
CA HIS A 826 -13.56 -19.52 28.58
C HIS A 826 -14.16 -19.93 27.23
N ILE A 827 -14.96 -19.08 26.58
CA ILE A 827 -15.51 -19.30 25.23
C ILE A 827 -14.38 -19.58 24.23
N CYS A 828 -13.24 -18.90 24.39
CA CYS A 828 -12.07 -19.05 23.52
C CYS A 828 -11.19 -20.26 23.87
N THR A 829 -11.61 -21.15 24.78
CA THR A 829 -10.92 -22.42 25.05
C THR A 829 -11.50 -23.58 24.23
N PRO A 830 -10.66 -24.51 23.75
CA PRO A 830 -11.15 -25.74 23.12
C PRO A 830 -12.03 -26.53 24.09
N ASN A 831 -13.22 -26.96 23.66
CA ASN A 831 -14.16 -27.79 24.44
C ASN A 831 -14.82 -27.11 25.65
N ALA A 832 -14.89 -25.77 25.68
CA ALA A 832 -15.39 -24.96 26.80
C ALA A 832 -16.72 -25.44 27.44
N PHE A 833 -17.63 -26.01 26.63
CA PHE A 833 -18.96 -26.44 27.08
C PHE A 833 -19.31 -27.88 26.68
N THR A 834 -18.33 -28.70 26.28
CA THR A 834 -18.59 -30.09 25.84
C THR A 834 -18.30 -31.11 26.94
N GLN A 835 -19.14 -32.14 27.06
CA GLN A 835 -18.89 -33.27 27.97
C GLN A 835 -17.61 -34.06 27.58
N PRO A 836 -16.87 -34.63 28.56
CA PRO A 836 -15.50 -35.14 28.39
C PRO A 836 -15.35 -36.48 27.63
N ASN A 837 -16.10 -36.69 26.54
CA ASN A 837 -16.13 -37.96 25.81
C ASN A 837 -15.30 -38.02 24.52
N SER A 838 -14.48 -37.00 24.18
CA SER A 838 -13.54 -37.09 23.06
C SER A 838 -12.10 -37.29 23.56
N ASN A 839 -11.52 -38.46 23.28
CA ASN A 839 -10.12 -38.83 23.59
C ASN A 839 -9.04 -38.00 22.86
N THR A 840 -9.43 -36.91 22.20
CA THR A 840 -8.54 -36.03 21.46
C THR A 840 -8.18 -34.80 22.30
N ARG A 841 -6.97 -34.80 22.87
CA ARG A 841 -6.37 -33.59 23.44
C ARG A 841 -5.92 -32.68 22.31
N PHE A 842 -6.68 -31.64 22.03
CA PHE A 842 -6.26 -30.54 21.17
C PHE A 842 -5.95 -29.31 22.01
N THR A 843 -4.73 -28.78 21.86
CA THR A 843 -4.33 -27.50 22.46
C THR A 843 -4.19 -26.48 21.36
N VAL A 844 -5.27 -25.74 21.08
CA VAL A 844 -5.12 -24.41 20.48
C VAL A 844 -4.63 -23.52 21.62
N GLY A 845 -3.41 -23.00 21.50
CA GLY A 845 -2.85 -22.08 22.49
C GLY A 845 -3.55 -20.73 22.42
N TYR A 846 -4.64 -20.56 23.16
CA TYR A 846 -5.17 -19.23 23.48
C TYR A 846 -4.53 -18.79 24.80
N SER A 847 -3.56 -17.89 24.70
CA SER A 847 -3.08 -17.12 25.86
C SER A 847 -3.84 -15.80 25.87
N PRO A 848 -4.65 -15.51 26.90
CA PRO A 848 -5.30 -14.21 27.03
C PRO A 848 -4.26 -13.12 26.86
N LEU A 849 -4.58 -12.10 26.06
CA LEU A 849 -3.66 -11.02 25.74
C LEU A 849 -3.21 -10.35 27.05
N ALA A 850 -1.92 -10.45 27.37
CA ALA A 850 -1.37 -10.05 28.67
C ALA A 850 -1.67 -8.58 29.03
N TYR A 851 -1.87 -7.73 28.03
CA TYR A 851 -2.22 -6.31 28.15
C TYR A 851 -3.73 -6.03 28.18
N LEU A 852 -4.60 -7.00 27.85
CA LEU A 852 -6.07 -6.92 28.05
C LEU A 852 -6.50 -7.59 29.35
N LYS A 853 -5.59 -8.29 30.05
CA LYS A 853 -5.80 -8.72 31.44
C LYS A 853 -6.11 -7.49 32.29
N PRO A 854 -6.97 -7.61 33.31
CA PRO A 854 -7.17 -6.51 34.24
C PRO A 854 -5.82 -6.21 34.90
N ILE A 855 -5.20 -5.09 34.53
CA ILE A 855 -4.70 -4.21 35.56
C ILE A 855 -5.97 -3.55 36.09
N LEU A 856 -6.33 -3.92 37.32
CA LEU A 856 -7.42 -3.40 38.15
C LEU A 856 -7.70 -1.90 37.85
N PRO A 857 -8.97 -1.44 37.85
CA PRO A 857 -9.40 -0.30 37.04
C PRO A 857 -8.84 1.07 37.47
N VAL A 858 -8.23 1.74 36.48
CA VAL A 858 -8.45 3.12 35.98
C VAL A 858 -8.63 4.28 36.98
N SER A 859 -7.71 5.25 36.92
CA SER A 859 -8.08 6.68 36.93
C SER A 859 -7.86 7.26 35.53
N PHE A 860 -8.73 8.17 35.10
CA PHE A 860 -8.45 9.05 33.96
C PHE A 860 -7.26 9.91 34.36
N SER A 861 -6.07 9.62 33.84
CA SER A 861 -4.90 10.44 34.16
C SER A 861 -5.04 11.79 33.46
N GLN A 862 -5.18 12.83 34.28
CA GLN A 862 -4.73 14.18 33.95
C GLN A 862 -3.36 14.11 33.29
N ILE A 863 -3.19 14.89 32.23
CA ILE A 863 -1.88 15.24 31.69
C ILE A 863 -1.20 16.08 32.78
N ASN A 864 -0.24 15.51 33.49
CA ASN A 864 0.84 16.27 34.11
C ASN A 864 2.13 15.45 34.14
N SER A 865 3.19 16.10 33.68
CA SER A 865 4.42 15.52 33.16
C SER A 865 5.61 15.94 34.01
N ASN A 866 6.12 15.08 34.92
CA ASN A 866 7.47 15.31 35.47
C ASN A 866 8.21 14.15 36.18
N THR A 867 7.70 12.92 36.25
CA THR A 867 8.45 11.84 36.94
C THR A 867 9.07 10.83 35.99
N ALA A 868 10.39 10.93 35.84
CA ALA A 868 11.23 9.90 35.24
C ALA A 868 11.43 8.72 36.21
N VAL A 869 11.04 7.52 35.76
CA VAL A 869 11.45 6.19 36.23
C VAL A 869 11.01 5.77 37.64
N VAL A 870 10.39 4.58 37.69
CA VAL A 870 9.74 3.87 38.82
C VAL A 870 8.29 4.28 39.07
N SER A 871 7.38 3.57 38.39
CA SER A 871 5.93 3.59 38.64
C SER A 871 5.61 3.09 40.06
N LYS A 872 5.51 4.02 41.01
CA LYS A 872 4.74 3.83 42.25
C LYS A 872 3.40 4.55 42.08
N PHE A 873 2.33 3.76 42.05
CA PHE A 873 0.96 4.24 41.94
C PHE A 873 0.45 4.70 43.31
N ILE A 874 -0.14 5.90 43.37
CA ILE A 874 -0.91 6.42 44.50
C ILE A 874 -2.32 6.71 43.97
N VAL A 875 -3.34 6.19 44.66
CA VAL A 875 -4.76 6.39 44.30
C VAL A 875 -5.30 7.64 45.02
N ALA A 876 -5.82 8.60 44.26
CA ALA A 876 -6.66 9.68 44.79
C ALA A 876 -7.92 9.81 43.94
N THR A 877 -9.08 9.89 44.59
CA THR A 877 -10.40 10.06 43.98
C THR A 877 -10.64 11.54 43.70
N SER A 878 -10.86 11.94 42.45
CA SER A 878 -11.36 13.29 42.14
C SER A 878 -12.58 13.26 41.20
N VAL A 879 -13.57 14.04 41.61
CA VAL A 879 -14.80 14.44 40.89
C VAL A 879 -14.40 15.47 39.80
N PRO A 880 -15.16 15.69 38.70
CA PRO A 880 -14.70 16.47 37.55
C PRO A 880 -14.23 17.88 37.94
N ASN A 881 -12.97 18.21 37.63
CA ASN A 881 -12.43 19.53 37.95
C ASN A 881 -13.09 20.62 37.10
N ARG A 882 -13.76 21.56 37.79
CA ARG A 882 -13.76 22.97 37.40
C ARG A 882 -12.31 23.45 37.46
N ILE A 883 -11.92 24.24 36.46
CA ILE A 883 -10.62 24.93 36.42
C ILE A 883 -10.50 25.81 37.68
N ASP A 884 -9.50 25.55 38.49
CA ASP A 884 -9.09 26.42 39.60
C ASP A 884 -8.31 27.61 39.01
N PRO A 885 -8.72 28.87 39.22
CA PRO A 885 -8.06 30.03 38.63
C PRO A 885 -6.69 30.37 39.25
N GLU A 886 -6.29 29.72 40.35
CA GLU A 886 -5.14 30.18 41.15
C GLU A 886 -3.82 29.42 40.93
N GLY A 887 -3.74 28.47 40.00
CA GLY A 887 -2.46 28.00 39.45
C GLY A 887 -1.45 27.48 40.48
N ASN A 888 -1.89 26.73 41.49
CA ASN A 888 -0.98 26.01 42.38
C ASN A 888 -0.84 24.54 41.92
N GLU A 889 0.39 24.18 41.60
CA GLU A 889 0.83 22.83 41.23
C GLU A 889 1.06 22.00 42.49
N GLU A 890 0.07 21.19 42.91
CA GLU A 890 0.30 19.95 43.66
C GLU A 890 -0.53 18.80 43.09
#